data_AF-A0A1L8CXE6-F1
#
_entry.id   AF-A0A1L8CXE6-F1
#
_cell.length_a   1.000
_cell.length_b   1.000
_cell.length_c   1.000
_cell.angle_alpha   90.00
_cell.angle_beta   90.00
_cell.angle_gamma   90.00
#
_symmetry.space_group_name_H-M   'P 1'
#
loop_
_entity.id
_entity.type
_entity.pdbx_description
1 polymer ?
#
loop_
_entity_poly.entity_id
_entity_poly.type
_entity_poly.pdbx_seq_one_letter_code
_entity_poly.pdbx_strand_id
1 'polypeptide(L)'
;MKAENFKELRGIKLINWHYFQNETIKLKGATLLTGDNGSGKSTILDAIQYVLVADQRKVRFNSSAGEEHSKRDLLGYVRCKTGADGALGKRVLRTGDVTSVICLEFFDHKKKEPFLVGVVIDAYSDDTLKEQFFIINNASINDDYFIIDQRPRNITEFRAKVGPLKNAELLAKDAYKHQLRTKLGHIHEKFFSLFVKAISFKSIKDIREFVYEYLLEPREIDLRNLLENLEQYDRFLVLAEETERKLHDLEIILEKHKQLKKDITTRNLHRYLVLRGNLADLQERYQSLTGKMEELAGEKAKLEEKLNILTKRLLEVREEKDNVNKALWENSAYRRLTEIEKEIKELQGEQKRLKTLQEKVQTFLQNEATIYKKYGFSQAEILKEMVLNLRLKEVKALLPKLLSFRKNLKEQTAQELYRIEAEISTKKALKQEIEEILEGLKQNKHTYPPEVGALINLLKEKFREEAKKEVEPKILAELLEVKDERWQNAVEGYLNTQRFDIILPPEDFDRALAIYERYKKERRISRVGIVNTGRVKKYLGQIEKNSLAEEVTSENPYALAYAQFLMGRVIKCEHEGQLKLYPRSITPTCMVYQNHTARQIDFKVYEIPYIGSRAIKKQIEKREQELRELEQELDKLYREKFKLTECQEELSGARDEKDREYALLEDRMTELLMLAEIEEKIVKLSRERESIDTSGIKALEEGLAKLVVEEKALEAEKDKVQGRVGMVTKELEFRAGEEKQLKMELESARREFDEFCSQNPDLVGDGEKRFEEELKGKSPGQIAQNFSSSLKGLETKINNLRADLTELRSKFNQKYAFGGSITGDDITDFLDLYRKLAESELPDYKERMERAKAQAEEEFKSHFVHKLKESIEEAKGVFRELNAALRGIKFGEDEYRFRYENAPEYKKYLELIDEVDKLTPGETSLFSGVLREKFREVMDEMFEGFLHRDKEAGEFLNRLTDYRNYLTYDIEILHGDGTTSHYSKVYGLKSGGETQTPFYVAIVASFVQLYRIHRGDSTIRLMLFDEAFNRMDADRVESSIRFMKFYGLQPIIAVPSDKLALIAPHVETNLLVLRAGDQSFVEEFYYDGSKEGIRLGSASG
;
A
#
# COMPACT_ATOMS: atom_id res chain seq x y z
N MET A 1 -18.72 25.57 71.48
CA MET A 1 -18.36 26.84 70.80
C MET A 1 -19.65 27.51 70.35
N LYS A 2 -19.93 28.76 70.75
CA LYS A 2 -21.02 29.52 70.12
C LYS A 2 -20.54 29.90 68.71
N ALA A 3 -21.08 29.26 67.69
CA ALA A 3 -20.76 29.56 66.30
C ALA A 3 -21.41 30.91 65.93
N GLU A 4 -20.71 32.02 66.16
CA GLU A 4 -21.21 33.35 65.78
C GLU A 4 -20.92 33.70 64.30
N ASN A 5 -20.13 32.88 63.60
CA ASN A 5 -19.71 33.12 62.21
C ASN A 5 -20.28 32.05 61.26
N PHE A 6 -21.50 32.28 60.77
CA PHE A 6 -22.13 31.43 59.74
C PHE A 6 -23.20 32.18 58.95
N LYS A 7 -23.67 31.57 57.86
CA LYS A 7 -24.78 32.05 57.03
C LYS A 7 -25.98 31.13 57.21
N GLU A 8 -27.10 31.71 57.60
CA GLU A 8 -28.34 31.02 57.96
C GLU A 8 -29.43 31.32 56.93
N LEU A 9 -30.13 30.31 56.42
CA LEU A 9 -31.35 30.52 55.63
C LEU A 9 -32.46 31.01 56.56
N ARG A 10 -33.09 32.15 56.27
CA ARG A 10 -34.15 32.73 57.10
C ARG A 10 -35.50 32.90 56.41
N GLY A 11 -35.50 32.94 55.09
CA GLY A 11 -36.70 33.16 54.31
C GLY A 11 -36.70 32.38 53.01
N ILE A 12 -37.86 31.88 52.62
CA ILE A 12 -38.11 31.25 51.31
C ILE A 12 -39.34 31.90 50.72
N LYS A 13 -39.21 32.54 49.56
CA LYS A 13 -40.32 33.08 48.77
C LYS A 13 -40.59 32.16 47.59
N LEU A 14 -41.82 31.68 47.48
CA LEU A 14 -42.30 30.83 46.40
C LEU A 14 -43.47 31.51 45.70
N ILE A 15 -43.28 31.88 44.44
CA ILE A 15 -44.34 32.44 43.59
C ILE A 15 -44.55 31.51 42.40
N ASN A 16 -45.80 31.09 42.20
CA ASN A 16 -46.20 30.15 41.15
C ASN A 16 -45.35 28.87 41.07
N TRP A 17 -44.92 28.34 42.22
CA TRP A 17 -44.13 27.11 42.30
C TRP A 17 -45.02 25.94 42.72
N HIS A 18 -45.37 25.07 41.77
CA HIS A 18 -46.36 24.00 41.96
C HIS A 18 -47.66 24.52 42.59
N TYR A 19 -48.11 24.03 43.75
CA TYR A 19 -49.33 24.51 44.41
C TYR A 19 -49.14 25.83 45.19
N PHE A 20 -47.90 26.33 45.35
CA PHE A 20 -47.62 27.60 45.99
C PHE A 20 -47.85 28.76 45.01
N GLN A 21 -48.79 29.66 45.33
CA GLN A 21 -49.10 30.82 44.47
C GLN A 21 -48.26 32.05 44.82
N ASN A 22 -48.25 32.44 46.09
CA ASN A 22 -47.40 33.51 46.61
C ASN A 22 -47.19 33.28 48.12
N GLU A 23 -46.19 32.51 48.49
CA GLU A 23 -45.93 32.16 49.88
C GLU A 23 -44.55 32.62 50.35
N THR A 24 -44.50 33.18 51.56
CA THR A 24 -43.25 33.61 52.22
C THR A 24 -43.06 32.84 53.51
N ILE A 25 -42.16 31.87 53.47
CA ILE A 25 -41.88 30.97 54.59
C ILE A 25 -40.72 31.55 55.39
N LYS A 26 -40.94 31.87 56.66
CA LYS A 26 -39.89 32.28 57.60
C LYS A 26 -39.39 31.06 58.38
N LEU A 27 -38.08 30.97 58.58
CA LEU A 27 -37.47 29.88 59.33
C LEU A 27 -36.21 30.33 60.07
N LYS A 28 -35.86 29.63 61.14
CA LYS A 28 -34.67 29.90 61.96
C LYS A 28 -34.15 28.62 62.59
N GLY A 29 -32.83 28.44 62.60
CA GLY A 29 -32.21 27.23 63.15
C GLY A 29 -32.70 25.94 62.47
N ALA A 30 -32.71 24.84 63.22
CA ALA A 30 -33.24 23.58 62.72
C ALA A 30 -34.75 23.73 62.47
N THR A 31 -35.22 23.24 61.33
CA THR A 31 -36.60 23.43 60.87
C THR A 31 -37.25 22.09 60.53
N LEU A 32 -38.45 21.86 61.06
CA LEU A 32 -39.31 20.73 60.72
C LEU A 32 -40.39 21.19 59.73
N LEU A 33 -40.47 20.50 58.58
CA LEU A 33 -41.58 20.61 57.62
C LEU A 33 -42.47 19.36 57.78
N THR A 34 -43.70 19.53 58.25
CA THR A 34 -44.66 18.44 58.47
C THR A 34 -46.00 18.70 57.79
N GLY A 35 -46.82 17.66 57.60
CA GLY A 35 -48.10 17.73 56.90
C GLY A 35 -48.41 16.44 56.15
N ASP A 36 -49.60 16.37 55.52
CA ASP A 36 -50.05 15.17 54.82
C ASP A 36 -49.22 14.87 53.55
N ASN A 37 -49.25 13.63 53.10
CA ASN A 37 -48.60 13.25 51.85
C ASN A 37 -49.20 14.03 50.67
N GLY A 38 -48.34 14.65 49.85
CA GLY A 38 -48.78 15.51 48.74
C GLY A 38 -49.17 16.94 49.14
N SER A 39 -48.94 17.38 50.39
CA SER A 39 -49.20 18.76 50.82
C SER A 39 -48.23 19.81 50.24
N GLY A 40 -47.02 19.39 49.84
CA GLY A 40 -46.00 20.27 49.25
C GLY A 40 -44.67 20.34 50.01
N LYS A 41 -44.43 19.48 51.01
CA LYS A 41 -43.18 19.45 51.79
C LYS A 41 -41.92 19.31 50.92
N SER A 42 -41.83 18.24 50.13
CA SER A 42 -40.69 17.99 49.24
C SER A 42 -40.57 19.05 48.14
N THR A 43 -41.69 19.67 47.72
CA THR A 43 -41.71 20.77 46.76
C THR A 43 -40.96 22.01 47.27
N ILE A 44 -40.99 22.27 48.58
CA ILE A 44 -40.19 23.34 49.21
C ILE A 44 -38.71 22.97 49.18
N LEU A 45 -38.34 21.73 49.49
CA LEU A 45 -36.95 21.26 49.41
C LEU A 45 -36.39 21.32 47.98
N ASP A 46 -37.20 20.92 46.99
CA ASP A 46 -36.87 21.01 45.56
C ASP A 46 -36.57 22.46 45.14
N ALA A 47 -37.33 23.44 45.66
CA ALA A 47 -37.11 24.86 45.37
C ALA A 47 -35.75 25.33 45.91
N ILE A 48 -35.42 24.97 47.16
CA ILE A 48 -34.13 25.29 47.77
C ILE A 48 -32.99 24.64 46.98
N GLN A 49 -33.14 23.36 46.64
CA GLN A 49 -32.16 22.61 45.85
C GLN A 49 -31.92 23.25 44.48
N TYR A 50 -32.99 23.65 43.79
CA TYR A 50 -32.90 24.22 42.45
C TYR A 50 -32.12 25.55 42.43
N VAL A 51 -32.38 26.44 43.39
CA VAL A 51 -31.66 27.72 43.52
C VAL A 51 -30.20 27.53 43.92
N LEU A 52 -29.88 26.56 44.78
CA LEU A 52 -28.52 26.34 45.25
C LEU A 52 -27.65 25.58 44.25
N VAL A 53 -28.19 24.56 43.58
CA VAL A 53 -27.41 23.74 42.62
C VAL A 53 -27.32 24.44 41.26
N ALA A 54 -28.36 25.17 40.86
CA ALA A 54 -28.47 25.88 39.58
C ALA A 54 -28.03 25.01 38.40
N ASP A 55 -28.42 23.73 38.38
CA ASP A 55 -28.08 22.79 37.31
C ASP A 55 -29.14 21.71 37.09
N GLN A 56 -29.96 21.88 36.05
CA GLN A 56 -31.02 20.93 35.69
C GLN A 56 -30.52 19.48 35.51
N ARG A 57 -29.25 19.25 35.10
CA ARG A 57 -28.70 17.88 34.95
C ARG A 57 -28.35 17.22 36.28
N LYS A 58 -28.08 18.02 37.32
CA LYS A 58 -27.67 17.56 38.65
C LYS A 58 -28.81 17.63 39.66
N VAL A 59 -29.81 18.49 39.45
CA VAL A 59 -31.02 18.58 40.29
C VAL A 59 -31.86 17.32 40.08
N ARG A 60 -32.30 16.70 41.17
CA ARG A 60 -33.17 15.52 41.18
C ARG A 60 -34.52 15.90 41.78
N PHE A 61 -35.49 16.30 40.95
CA PHE A 61 -36.84 16.58 41.42
C PHE A 61 -37.50 15.29 41.93
N ASN A 62 -38.01 15.33 43.17
CA ASN A 62 -38.39 14.13 43.92
C ASN A 62 -39.28 13.14 43.13
N SER A 63 -38.83 11.89 42.99
CA SER A 63 -39.57 10.74 42.46
C SER A 63 -40.44 10.15 43.58
N SER A 64 -41.76 10.31 43.50
CA SER A 64 -42.67 9.59 44.41
C SER A 64 -42.38 8.07 44.33
N ALA A 65 -42.11 7.43 45.48
CA ALA A 65 -42.04 5.99 45.69
C ALA A 65 -41.28 5.16 44.63
N GLY A 66 -39.94 5.15 44.70
CA GLY A 66 -39.14 4.00 44.22
C GLY A 66 -38.84 3.89 42.73
N GLU A 67 -39.34 4.76 41.85
CA GLU A 67 -38.97 4.75 40.43
C GLU A 67 -37.68 5.56 40.17
N GLU A 68 -36.69 4.96 39.49
CA GLU A 68 -35.41 5.61 39.10
C GLU A 68 -35.58 6.69 38.01
N HIS A 69 -36.78 6.84 37.45
CA HIS A 69 -37.11 7.86 36.45
C HIS A 69 -38.33 8.69 36.88
N SER A 70 -38.07 9.78 37.60
CA SER A 70 -39.09 10.81 37.88
C SER A 70 -39.60 11.44 36.59
N LYS A 71 -40.92 11.40 36.33
CA LYS A 71 -41.60 12.17 35.28
C LYS A 71 -41.76 13.67 35.63
N ARG A 72 -41.16 14.15 36.72
CA ARG A 72 -41.25 15.54 37.16
C ARG A 72 -40.08 16.35 36.61
N ASP A 73 -40.42 17.39 35.85
CA ASP A 73 -39.50 18.32 35.21
C ASP A 73 -39.75 19.75 35.72
N LEU A 74 -38.78 20.65 35.52
CA LEU A 74 -38.90 22.06 35.92
C LEU A 74 -40.19 22.71 35.36
N LEU A 75 -40.52 22.41 34.11
CA LEU A 75 -41.75 22.88 33.44
C LEU A 75 -43.02 22.42 34.19
N GLY A 76 -43.01 21.20 34.72
CA GLY A 76 -44.09 20.64 35.52
C GLY A 76 -44.32 21.36 36.84
N TYR A 77 -43.25 21.82 37.51
CA TYR A 77 -43.37 22.62 38.73
C TYR A 77 -43.93 24.02 38.42
N VAL A 78 -43.42 24.71 37.39
CA VAL A 78 -43.89 26.06 37.04
C VAL A 78 -45.37 26.07 36.63
N ARG A 79 -45.77 25.14 35.75
CA ARG A 79 -47.15 25.05 35.26
C ARG A 79 -48.12 24.36 36.22
N CYS A 80 -47.62 23.77 37.30
CA CYS A 80 -48.38 22.94 38.24
C CYS A 80 -49.15 21.82 37.52
N LYS A 81 -48.40 20.90 36.89
CA LYS A 81 -48.95 19.68 36.27
C LYS A 81 -49.49 18.76 37.37
N THR A 82 -50.81 18.58 37.44
CA THR A 82 -51.43 17.66 38.39
C THR A 82 -51.58 16.27 37.77
N GLY A 83 -51.40 15.21 38.56
CA GLY A 83 -51.50 13.82 38.10
C GLY A 83 -52.93 13.31 37.90
N ALA A 84 -53.94 14.19 37.91
CA ALA A 84 -55.35 13.82 37.73
C ALA A 84 -55.77 13.96 36.26
N ASP A 85 -56.44 12.94 35.74
CA ASP A 85 -57.05 12.95 34.41
C ASP A 85 -58.38 13.70 34.45
N GLY A 86 -58.40 14.90 33.87
CA GLY A 86 -59.66 15.54 33.48
C GLY A 86 -60.15 14.99 32.13
N ALA A 87 -61.39 15.32 31.73
CA ALA A 87 -62.01 14.85 30.49
C ALA A 87 -61.25 15.16 29.17
N LEU A 88 -60.13 15.89 29.24
CA LEU A 88 -59.24 16.26 28.12
C LEU A 88 -57.75 15.95 28.39
N GLY A 89 -57.43 15.09 29.37
CA GLY A 89 -56.05 14.73 29.73
C GLY A 89 -55.51 15.45 30.98
N LYS A 90 -54.21 15.23 31.27
CA LYS A 90 -53.51 15.71 32.49
C LYS A 90 -53.83 17.17 32.80
N ARG A 91 -54.47 17.43 33.93
CA ARG A 91 -54.89 18.78 34.33
C ARG A 91 -53.67 19.63 34.71
N VAL A 92 -53.40 20.69 33.95
CA VAL A 92 -52.41 21.74 34.27
C VAL A 92 -53.16 22.93 34.86
N LEU A 93 -52.74 23.41 36.03
CA LEU A 93 -53.46 24.51 36.71
C LEU A 93 -53.12 25.89 36.14
N ARG A 94 -51.91 26.08 35.59
CA ARG A 94 -51.50 27.36 34.98
C ARG A 94 -51.27 27.19 33.48
N THR A 95 -52.05 27.91 32.67
CA THR A 95 -51.98 27.90 31.20
C THR A 95 -51.55 29.26 30.67
N GLY A 96 -51.03 29.29 29.43
CA GLY A 96 -50.46 30.50 28.84
C GLY A 96 -49.03 30.78 29.31
N ASP A 97 -48.62 32.04 29.24
CA ASP A 97 -47.31 32.50 29.71
C ASP A 97 -47.34 32.65 31.25
N VAL A 98 -46.46 31.91 31.93
CA VAL A 98 -46.44 31.81 33.40
C VAL A 98 -45.05 32.15 33.91
N THR A 99 -44.96 33.09 34.84
CA THR A 99 -43.71 33.36 35.57
C THR A 99 -43.76 32.74 36.96
N SER A 100 -42.70 32.03 37.32
CA SER A 100 -42.43 31.54 38.67
C SER A 100 -41.17 32.18 39.25
N VAL A 101 -41.18 32.40 40.57
CA VAL A 101 -40.04 32.96 41.30
C VAL A 101 -39.74 32.08 42.50
N ILE A 102 -38.47 31.74 42.67
CA ILE A 102 -37.95 31.19 43.92
C ILE A 102 -36.87 32.15 44.43
N CYS A 103 -37.02 32.62 45.67
CA CYS A 103 -36.02 33.46 46.33
C CYS A 103 -35.72 32.92 47.73
N LEU A 104 -34.44 32.81 48.06
CA LEU A 104 -33.92 32.40 49.35
C LEU A 104 -33.26 33.60 50.03
N GLU A 105 -33.67 33.92 51.24
CA GLU A 105 -33.04 34.94 52.08
C GLU A 105 -32.08 34.28 53.07
N PHE A 106 -30.81 34.64 52.97
CA PHE A 106 -29.78 34.24 53.91
C PHE A 106 -29.38 35.42 54.79
N PHE A 107 -29.03 35.14 56.04
CA PHE A 107 -28.47 36.11 56.97
C PHE A 107 -27.03 35.74 57.31
N ASP A 108 -26.08 36.63 57.02
CA ASP A 108 -24.66 36.44 57.39
C ASP A 108 -24.43 36.96 58.81
N HIS A 109 -24.28 36.06 59.78
CA HIS A 109 -24.08 36.43 61.19
C HIS A 109 -22.76 37.17 61.44
N LYS A 110 -21.76 36.98 60.57
CA LYS A 110 -20.48 37.70 60.65
C LYS A 110 -20.64 39.16 60.20
N LYS A 111 -21.37 39.40 59.11
CA LYS A 111 -21.61 40.74 58.56
C LYS A 111 -22.82 41.45 59.16
N LYS A 112 -23.73 40.72 59.79
CA LYS A 112 -25.03 41.17 60.30
C LYS A 112 -25.95 41.75 59.20
N GLU A 113 -25.84 41.23 57.99
CA GLU A 113 -26.60 41.70 56.82
C GLU A 113 -27.33 40.52 56.14
N PRO A 114 -28.57 40.73 55.66
CA PRO A 114 -29.27 39.75 54.85
C PRO A 114 -28.83 39.83 53.37
N PHE A 115 -28.94 38.74 52.63
CA PHE A 115 -28.80 38.73 51.18
C PHE A 115 -29.76 37.72 50.55
N LEU A 116 -30.19 38.03 49.33
CA LEU A 116 -31.12 37.22 48.56
C LEU A 116 -30.37 36.49 47.46
N VAL A 117 -30.72 35.22 47.25
CA VAL A 117 -30.31 34.44 46.09
C VAL A 117 -31.54 33.76 45.50
N GLY A 118 -31.69 33.75 44.18
CA GLY A 118 -32.92 33.23 43.60
C GLY A 118 -32.89 33.15 42.09
N VAL A 119 -34.05 32.77 41.54
CA VAL A 119 -34.27 32.61 40.11
C VAL A 119 -35.68 33.06 39.75
N VAL A 120 -35.79 33.78 38.63
CA VAL A 120 -37.04 34.07 37.95
C VAL A 120 -37.11 33.19 36.70
N ILE A 121 -38.24 32.50 36.52
CA ILE A 121 -38.45 31.51 35.47
C ILE A 121 -39.69 31.89 34.66
N ASP A 122 -39.51 32.19 33.39
CA ASP A 122 -40.61 32.39 32.46
C ASP A 122 -40.86 31.10 31.67
N ALA A 123 -42.08 30.57 31.76
CA ALA A 123 -42.57 29.49 30.93
C ALA A 123 -43.54 30.05 29.89
N TYR A 124 -43.14 30.02 28.62
CA TYR A 124 -43.97 30.49 27.52
C TYR A 124 -44.94 29.41 27.06
N SER A 125 -45.97 29.83 26.33
CA SER A 125 -47.04 28.97 25.83
C SER A 125 -46.56 27.79 24.97
N ASP A 126 -45.41 27.90 24.31
CA ASP A 126 -44.75 26.87 23.49
C ASP A 126 -43.88 25.88 24.30
N ASP A 127 -44.03 25.87 25.62
CA ASP A 127 -43.26 25.06 26.58
C ASP A 127 -41.77 25.43 26.70
N THR A 128 -41.34 26.56 26.12
CA THR A 128 -39.98 27.07 26.33
C THR A 128 -39.82 27.69 27.71
N LEU A 129 -38.68 27.41 28.35
CA LEU A 129 -38.30 27.97 29.65
C LEU A 129 -37.13 28.94 29.50
N LYS A 130 -37.22 30.10 30.14
CA LYS A 130 -36.10 31.00 30.36
C LYS A 130 -35.87 31.18 31.85
N GLU A 131 -34.61 31.21 32.25
CA GLU A 131 -34.20 31.35 33.64
C GLU A 131 -33.30 32.59 33.79
N GLN A 132 -33.53 33.37 34.83
CA GLN A 132 -32.65 34.45 35.26
C GLN A 132 -32.31 34.28 36.73
N PHE A 133 -31.07 33.86 37.00
CA PHE A 133 -30.55 33.79 38.36
C PHE A 133 -30.11 35.17 38.85
N PHE A 134 -30.23 35.41 40.16
CA PHE A 134 -29.89 36.69 40.77
C PHE A 134 -29.31 36.54 42.18
N ILE A 135 -28.52 37.53 42.57
CA ILE A 135 -28.05 37.74 43.94
C ILE A 135 -28.28 39.21 44.31
N ILE A 136 -28.97 39.49 45.42
CA ILE A 136 -29.17 40.87 45.93
C ILE A 136 -28.57 40.97 47.31
N ASN A 137 -27.51 41.76 47.47
CA ASN A 137 -26.79 41.91 48.73
C ASN A 137 -27.48 42.94 49.63
N ASN A 138 -27.39 42.78 50.95
CA ASN A 138 -27.94 43.71 51.94
C ASN A 138 -29.43 44.01 51.70
N ALA A 139 -30.22 42.96 51.46
CA ALA A 139 -31.65 43.05 51.19
C ALA A 139 -32.39 41.84 51.79
N SER A 140 -33.61 42.08 52.25
CA SER A 140 -34.57 41.06 52.69
C SER A 140 -35.70 40.91 51.66
N ILE A 141 -36.43 39.80 51.72
CA ILE A 141 -37.55 39.51 50.82
C ILE A 141 -38.58 40.63 50.90
N ASN A 142 -38.89 41.21 49.75
CA ASN A 142 -39.92 42.22 49.57
C ASN A 142 -40.68 41.92 48.27
N ASP A 143 -42.01 41.90 48.36
CA ASP A 143 -42.91 41.59 47.25
C ASP A 143 -42.75 42.58 46.08
N ASP A 144 -42.34 43.83 46.33
CA ASP A 144 -42.10 44.85 45.30
C ASP A 144 -41.03 44.43 44.27
N TYR A 145 -40.10 43.56 44.64
CA TYR A 145 -39.09 43.03 43.72
C TYR A 145 -39.69 42.07 42.69
N PHE A 146 -40.74 41.35 43.07
CA PHE A 146 -41.23 40.19 42.32
C PHE A 146 -42.65 40.38 41.78
N ILE A 147 -43.43 41.33 42.30
CA ILE A 147 -44.84 41.53 41.97
C ILE A 147 -45.04 42.92 41.33
N ILE A 148 -45.94 42.98 40.35
CA ILE A 148 -46.46 44.20 39.71
C ILE A 148 -47.96 43.99 39.44
N ASP A 149 -48.82 44.94 39.78
CA ASP A 149 -50.26 44.88 39.51
C ASP A 149 -50.92 43.53 39.90
N GLN A 150 -50.57 43.01 41.10
CA GLN A 150 -51.03 41.71 41.63
C GLN A 150 -50.65 40.46 40.82
N ARG A 151 -49.70 40.56 39.88
CA ARG A 151 -49.10 39.42 39.18
C ARG A 151 -47.58 39.39 39.34
N PRO A 152 -46.93 38.22 39.13
CA PRO A 152 -45.47 38.16 39.11
C PRO A 152 -44.89 38.97 37.93
N ARG A 153 -43.74 39.60 38.17
CA ARG A 153 -42.92 40.23 37.14
C ARG A 153 -42.24 39.16 36.31
N ASN A 154 -42.40 39.21 34.98
CA ASN A 154 -41.61 38.37 34.07
C ASN A 154 -40.13 38.75 34.11
N ILE A 155 -39.25 37.98 33.47
CA ILE A 155 -37.80 38.23 33.51
C ILE A 155 -37.47 39.65 33.04
N THR A 156 -38.10 40.14 31.98
CA THR A 156 -37.83 41.48 31.43
C THR A 156 -38.20 42.58 32.44
N GLU A 157 -39.36 42.48 33.07
CA GLU A 157 -39.85 43.40 34.09
C GLU A 157 -39.03 43.32 35.39
N PHE A 158 -38.61 42.12 35.77
CA PHE A 158 -37.71 41.89 36.91
C PHE A 158 -36.34 42.54 36.66
N ARG A 159 -35.76 42.35 35.47
CA ARG A 159 -34.50 43.01 35.07
C ARG A 159 -34.63 44.54 35.10
N ALA A 160 -35.75 45.10 34.66
CA ALA A 160 -35.98 46.55 34.72
C ALA A 160 -36.09 47.08 36.16
N LYS A 161 -36.69 46.31 37.08
CA LYS A 161 -36.85 46.69 38.50
C LYS A 161 -35.57 46.52 39.32
N VAL A 162 -34.86 45.40 39.13
CA VAL A 162 -33.71 44.99 39.96
C VAL A 162 -32.37 45.36 39.32
N GLY A 163 -32.28 45.38 37.98
CA GLY A 163 -31.03 45.69 37.26
C GLY A 163 -30.37 47.03 37.61
N PRO A 164 -31.12 48.12 37.89
CA PRO A 164 -30.53 49.39 38.34
C PRO A 164 -29.95 49.38 39.77
N LEU A 165 -30.24 48.36 40.58
CA LEU A 165 -29.79 48.29 41.97
C LEU A 165 -28.30 47.94 42.02
N LYS A 166 -27.48 48.83 42.61
CA LYS A 166 -26.02 48.64 42.73
C LYS A 166 -25.61 47.40 43.53
N ASN A 167 -26.50 46.90 44.38
CA ASN A 167 -26.30 45.72 45.23
C ASN A 167 -26.85 44.43 44.60
N ALA A 168 -27.42 44.47 43.39
CA ALA A 168 -27.98 43.31 42.70
C ALA A 168 -27.11 42.85 41.53
N GLU A 169 -27.00 41.54 41.36
CA GLU A 169 -26.28 40.87 40.28
C GLU A 169 -27.25 39.94 39.55
N LEU A 170 -27.40 40.13 38.24
CA LEU A 170 -28.20 39.26 37.36
C LEU A 170 -27.23 38.40 36.55
N LEU A 171 -27.23 37.09 36.80
CA LEU A 171 -26.15 36.20 36.37
C LEU A 171 -26.66 35.09 35.47
N ALA A 172 -25.86 34.73 34.47
CA ALA A 172 -26.01 33.46 33.76
C ALA A 172 -25.60 32.30 34.68
N LYS A 173 -26.06 31.09 34.36
CA LYS A 173 -25.94 29.88 35.20
C LYS A 173 -24.52 29.62 35.75
N ASP A 174 -23.50 29.60 34.90
CA ASP A 174 -22.12 29.27 35.34
C ASP A 174 -21.51 30.39 36.19
N ALA A 175 -21.75 31.65 35.82
CA ALA A 175 -21.35 32.81 36.61
C ALA A 175 -22.06 32.85 37.97
N TYR A 176 -23.35 32.50 38.00
CA TYR A 176 -24.14 32.40 39.22
C TYR A 176 -23.56 31.36 40.17
N LYS A 177 -23.23 30.15 39.70
CA LYS A 177 -22.61 29.12 40.55
C LYS A 177 -21.30 29.59 41.18
N HIS A 178 -20.43 30.23 40.40
CA HIS A 178 -19.16 30.74 40.90
C HIS A 178 -19.37 31.83 41.97
N GLN A 179 -20.25 32.81 41.69
CA GLN A 179 -20.57 33.88 42.64
C GLN A 179 -21.28 33.35 43.89
N LEU A 180 -22.21 32.40 43.73
CA LEU A 180 -22.91 31.75 44.82
C LEU A 180 -21.93 31.04 45.76
N ARG A 181 -20.94 30.28 45.25
CA ARG A 181 -19.91 29.66 46.08
C ARG A 181 -19.17 30.68 46.95
N THR A 182 -18.82 31.81 46.35
CA THR A 182 -18.16 32.92 47.04
C THR A 182 -19.07 33.50 48.12
N LYS A 183 -20.33 33.81 47.80
CA LYS A 183 -21.32 34.33 48.75
C LYS A 183 -21.60 33.35 49.89
N LEU A 184 -21.66 32.05 49.63
CA LEU A 184 -21.88 31.02 50.63
C LEU A 184 -20.63 30.67 51.46
N GLY A 185 -19.50 31.38 51.27
CA GLY A 185 -18.29 31.25 52.10
C GLY A 185 -17.16 30.48 51.45
N HIS A 186 -16.94 30.65 50.14
CA HIS A 186 -15.92 29.93 49.36
C HIS A 186 -16.04 28.41 49.48
N ILE A 187 -17.29 27.91 49.46
CA ILE A 187 -17.56 26.49 49.53
C ILE A 187 -16.93 25.74 48.36
N HIS A 188 -16.42 24.55 48.64
CA HIS A 188 -15.83 23.69 47.63
C HIS A 188 -16.89 23.25 46.60
N GLU A 189 -16.50 23.00 45.36
CA GLU A 189 -17.45 22.58 44.30
C GLU A 189 -18.19 21.28 44.64
N LYS A 190 -17.51 20.42 45.41
CA LYS A 190 -18.05 19.20 46.05
C LYS A 190 -19.35 19.44 46.83
N PHE A 191 -19.63 20.69 47.23
CA PHE A 191 -20.88 21.04 47.89
C PHE A 191 -22.07 20.60 47.06
N PHE A 192 -22.11 20.93 45.77
CA PHE A 192 -23.31 20.70 44.96
C PHE A 192 -23.60 19.22 44.74
N SER A 193 -22.56 18.39 44.55
CA SER A 193 -22.71 16.94 44.39
C SER A 193 -23.13 16.28 45.71
N LEU A 194 -22.49 16.63 46.82
CA LEU A 194 -22.83 16.09 48.15
C LEU A 194 -24.22 16.55 48.61
N PHE A 195 -24.58 17.81 48.34
CA PHE A 195 -25.89 18.41 48.69
C PHE A 195 -27.06 17.72 47.98
N VAL A 196 -26.94 17.42 46.69
CA VAL A 196 -27.95 16.63 45.96
C VAL A 196 -28.02 15.21 46.49
N LYS A 197 -26.86 14.54 46.67
CA LYS A 197 -26.81 13.15 47.13
C LYS A 197 -27.44 12.97 48.51
N ALA A 198 -27.21 13.93 49.43
CA ALA A 198 -27.76 13.92 50.77
C ALA A 198 -29.30 14.04 50.81
N ILE A 199 -29.91 14.84 49.92
CA ILE A 199 -31.37 14.96 49.79
C ILE A 199 -31.99 13.64 49.30
N SER A 200 -31.33 12.98 48.34
CA SER A 200 -31.79 11.71 47.77
C SER A 200 -31.34 10.47 48.57
N PHE A 201 -30.84 10.64 49.79
CA PHE A 201 -30.25 9.55 50.54
C PHE A 201 -31.27 8.43 50.82
N LYS A 202 -30.93 7.22 50.40
CA LYS A 202 -31.67 5.97 50.66
C LYS A 202 -30.78 5.02 51.47
N SER A 203 -31.36 3.98 52.06
CA SER A 203 -30.60 2.98 52.81
C SER A 203 -29.54 2.28 51.94
N ILE A 204 -28.26 2.52 52.19
CA ILE A 204 -27.15 1.89 51.45
C ILE A 204 -26.78 0.55 52.09
N LYS A 205 -26.51 -0.45 51.24
CA LYS A 205 -26.22 -1.83 51.66
C LYS A 205 -24.72 -2.15 51.71
N ASP A 206 -23.91 -1.47 50.90
CA ASP A 206 -22.46 -1.70 50.78
C ASP A 206 -21.64 -0.46 51.19
N ILE A 207 -20.68 -0.66 52.10
CA ILE A 207 -19.75 0.39 52.56
C ILE A 207 -18.87 0.87 51.40
N ARG A 208 -18.47 -0.01 50.49
CA ARG A 208 -17.62 0.34 49.34
C ARG A 208 -18.34 1.30 48.42
N GLU A 209 -19.59 1.02 48.10
CA GLU A 209 -20.46 1.91 47.32
C GLU A 209 -20.64 3.26 48.04
N PHE A 210 -20.85 3.24 49.35
CA PHE A 210 -20.91 4.47 50.15
C PHE A 210 -19.62 5.29 50.08
N VAL A 211 -18.45 4.66 50.24
CA VAL A 211 -17.15 5.36 50.16
C VAL A 211 -16.94 5.94 48.77
N TYR A 212 -17.25 5.20 47.71
CA TYR A 212 -17.06 5.64 46.33
C TYR A 212 -18.02 6.75 45.92
N GLU A 213 -19.24 6.75 46.47
CA GLU A 213 -20.23 7.76 46.16
C GLU A 213 -20.14 9.02 47.02
N TYR A 214 -19.76 8.91 48.30
CA TYR A 214 -19.88 10.01 49.27
C TYR A 214 -18.55 10.51 49.84
N LEU A 215 -17.46 9.74 49.76
CA LEU A 215 -16.17 10.08 50.39
C LEU A 215 -14.99 10.25 49.41
N LEU A 216 -14.77 9.31 48.48
CA LEU A 216 -13.62 9.30 47.56
C LEU A 216 -14.05 9.54 46.11
N GLU A 217 -13.31 10.38 45.39
CA GLU A 217 -13.57 10.70 43.98
C GLU A 217 -12.69 9.87 43.03
N PRO A 218 -13.20 9.46 41.86
CA PRO A 218 -12.35 8.87 40.82
C PRO A 218 -11.29 9.88 40.37
N ARG A 219 -10.06 9.40 40.16
CA ARG A 219 -8.96 10.16 39.58
C ARG A 219 -8.43 9.42 38.36
N GLU A 220 -8.24 10.14 37.27
CA GLU A 220 -7.67 9.60 36.04
C GLU A 220 -6.15 9.81 36.06
N ILE A 221 -5.40 8.74 35.82
CA ILE A 221 -3.96 8.79 35.60
C ILE A 221 -3.74 8.80 34.09
N ASP A 222 -3.09 9.85 33.59
CA ASP A 222 -2.78 9.98 32.16
C ASP A 222 -1.58 9.10 31.78
N LEU A 223 -1.84 8.09 30.97
CA LEU A 223 -0.85 7.11 30.51
C LEU A 223 -0.42 7.30 29.05
N ARG A 224 -0.90 8.37 28.38
CA ARG A 224 -0.68 8.54 26.94
C ARG A 224 0.80 8.57 26.55
N ASN A 225 1.61 9.33 27.28
CA ASN A 225 3.05 9.45 27.01
C ASN A 225 3.79 8.12 27.22
N LEU A 226 3.43 7.36 28.26
CA LEU A 226 4.03 6.06 28.54
C LEU A 226 3.74 5.08 27.39
N LEU A 227 2.48 5.03 26.96
CA LEU A 227 2.05 4.21 25.83
C LEU A 227 2.75 4.62 24.53
N GLU A 228 2.85 5.92 24.26
CA GLU A 228 3.54 6.44 23.09
C GLU A 228 5.02 6.05 23.05
N ASN A 229 5.72 6.10 24.20
CA ASN A 229 7.13 5.73 24.30
C ASN A 229 7.37 4.22 24.15
N LEU A 230 6.48 3.39 24.72
CA LEU A 230 6.53 1.93 24.53
C LEU A 230 6.23 1.53 23.09
N GLU A 231 5.22 2.15 22.45
CA GLU A 231 4.94 1.96 21.03
C GLU A 231 6.09 2.44 20.14
N GLN A 232 6.83 3.48 20.53
CA GLN A 232 8.04 3.90 19.82
C GLN A 232 9.16 2.86 19.95
N TYR A 233 9.39 2.32 21.15
CA TYR A 233 10.36 1.25 21.37
C TYR A 233 10.08 0.02 20.50
N ASP A 234 8.84 -0.50 20.51
CA ASP A 234 8.45 -1.66 19.69
C ASP A 234 8.57 -1.37 18.19
N ARG A 235 8.21 -0.16 17.76
CA ARG A 235 8.38 0.25 16.37
C ARG A 235 9.85 0.22 15.95
N PHE A 236 10.76 0.76 16.77
CA PHE A 236 12.18 0.76 16.43
C PHE A 236 12.82 -0.63 16.55
N LEU A 237 12.34 -1.49 17.46
CA LEU A 237 12.74 -2.90 17.54
C LEU A 237 12.43 -3.64 16.23
N VAL A 238 11.19 -3.55 15.75
CA VAL A 238 10.77 -4.16 14.47
C VAL A 238 11.60 -3.59 13.31
N LEU A 239 11.79 -2.28 13.25
CA LEU A 239 12.60 -1.64 12.20
C LEU A 239 14.07 -2.10 12.23
N ALA A 240 14.66 -2.28 13.42
CA ALA A 240 16.02 -2.80 13.56
C ALA A 240 16.12 -4.26 13.08
N GLU A 241 15.20 -5.13 13.49
CA GLU A 241 15.16 -6.54 13.05
C GLU A 241 14.95 -6.67 11.53
N GLU A 242 14.03 -5.88 10.96
CA GLU A 242 13.80 -5.83 9.52
C GLU A 242 15.05 -5.35 8.77
N THR A 243 15.73 -4.34 9.31
CA THR A 243 16.98 -3.80 8.74
C THR A 243 18.11 -4.82 8.81
N GLU A 244 18.26 -5.56 9.91
CA GLU A 244 19.25 -6.63 10.03
C GLU A 244 19.00 -7.78 9.03
N ARG A 245 17.73 -8.21 8.87
CA ARG A 245 17.37 -9.19 7.84
C ARG A 245 17.67 -8.68 6.43
N LYS A 246 17.40 -7.40 6.18
CA LYS A 246 17.65 -6.75 4.89
C LYS A 246 19.15 -6.64 4.58
N LEU A 247 19.98 -6.35 5.59
CA LEU A 247 21.44 -6.35 5.47
C LEU A 247 21.98 -7.75 5.13
N HIS A 248 21.46 -8.79 5.79
CA HIS A 248 21.87 -10.17 5.51
C HIS A 248 21.57 -10.57 4.04
N ASP A 249 20.37 -10.27 3.54
CA ASP A 249 20.01 -10.57 2.16
C ASP A 249 20.87 -9.77 1.14
N LEU A 250 21.28 -8.54 1.49
CA LEU A 250 22.22 -7.74 0.69
C LEU A 250 23.63 -8.35 0.66
N GLU A 251 24.13 -8.89 1.78
CA GLU A 251 25.45 -9.52 1.84
C GLU A 251 25.56 -10.70 0.87
N ILE A 252 24.53 -11.53 0.80
CA ILE A 252 24.47 -12.67 -0.14
C ILE A 252 24.61 -12.18 -1.59
N ILE A 253 23.94 -11.08 -1.96
CA ILE A 253 24.02 -10.49 -3.29
C ILE A 253 25.42 -9.94 -3.55
N LEU A 254 26.01 -9.22 -2.58
CA LEU A 254 27.33 -8.62 -2.71
C LEU A 254 28.43 -9.69 -2.84
N GLU A 255 28.36 -10.80 -2.10
CA GLU A 255 29.29 -11.92 -2.21
C GLU A 255 29.20 -12.61 -3.59
N LYS A 256 27.99 -12.88 -4.08
CA LYS A 256 27.78 -13.46 -5.41
C LYS A 256 28.26 -12.53 -6.51
N HIS A 257 28.07 -11.22 -6.36
CA HIS A 257 28.58 -10.22 -7.29
C HIS A 257 30.11 -10.15 -7.30
N LYS A 258 30.75 -10.25 -6.13
CA LYS A 258 32.22 -10.35 -6.02
C LYS A 258 32.75 -11.60 -6.74
N GLN A 259 32.06 -12.73 -6.60
CA GLN A 259 32.39 -13.96 -7.32
C GLN A 259 32.22 -13.81 -8.84
N LEU A 260 31.15 -13.15 -9.29
CA LEU A 260 30.93 -12.85 -10.71
C LEU A 260 32.07 -12.00 -11.29
N LYS A 261 32.48 -10.91 -10.62
CA LYS A 261 33.61 -10.08 -11.06
C LYS A 261 34.88 -10.91 -11.23
N LYS A 262 35.20 -11.76 -10.25
CA LYS A 262 36.38 -12.64 -10.29
C LYS A 262 36.34 -13.62 -11.48
N ASP A 263 35.18 -14.22 -11.75
CA ASP A 263 35.02 -15.14 -12.87
C ASP A 263 35.08 -14.41 -14.23
N ILE A 264 34.54 -13.18 -14.34
CA ILE A 264 34.68 -12.31 -15.53
C ILE A 264 36.15 -11.96 -15.79
N THR A 265 36.91 -11.57 -14.77
CA THR A 265 38.35 -11.30 -14.90
C THR A 265 39.10 -12.55 -15.39
N THR A 266 38.76 -13.73 -14.86
CA THR A 266 39.36 -15.01 -15.27
C THR A 266 39.01 -15.37 -16.71
N ARG A 267 37.75 -15.14 -17.14
CA ARG A 267 37.32 -15.32 -18.53
C ARG A 267 38.08 -14.39 -19.47
N ASN A 268 38.23 -13.11 -19.11
CA ASN A 268 38.97 -12.16 -19.93
C ASN A 268 40.45 -12.55 -20.05
N LEU A 269 41.06 -13.04 -18.96
CA LEU A 269 42.41 -13.60 -19.01
C LEU A 269 42.50 -14.81 -19.97
N HIS A 270 41.56 -15.74 -19.94
CA HIS A 270 41.56 -16.86 -20.89
C HIS A 270 41.32 -16.40 -22.34
N ARG A 271 40.47 -15.39 -22.55
CA ARG A 271 40.24 -14.79 -23.87
C ARG A 271 41.49 -14.10 -24.41
N TYR A 272 42.24 -13.41 -23.56
CA TYR A 272 43.56 -12.88 -23.90
C TYR A 272 44.48 -13.99 -24.44
N LEU A 273 44.60 -15.10 -23.71
CA LEU A 273 45.48 -16.22 -24.09
C LEU A 273 45.08 -16.85 -25.43
N VAL A 274 43.78 -16.96 -25.72
CA VAL A 274 43.29 -17.46 -27.02
C VAL A 274 43.62 -16.49 -28.16
N LEU A 275 43.31 -15.21 -28.01
CA LEU A 275 43.58 -14.21 -29.04
C LEU A 275 45.08 -14.05 -29.30
N ARG A 276 45.88 -13.97 -28.23
CA ARG A 276 47.34 -13.90 -28.31
C ARG A 276 47.96 -15.14 -28.95
N GLY A 277 47.45 -16.33 -28.61
CA GLY A 277 47.86 -17.61 -29.18
C GLY A 277 47.54 -17.73 -30.66
N ASN A 278 46.32 -17.37 -31.07
CA ASN A 278 45.92 -17.33 -32.49
C ASN A 278 46.77 -16.33 -33.30
N LEU A 279 47.03 -15.14 -32.73
CA LEU A 279 47.88 -14.13 -33.37
C LEU A 279 49.29 -14.64 -33.58
N ALA A 280 49.90 -15.26 -32.56
CA ALA A 280 51.24 -15.83 -32.66
C ALA A 280 51.31 -17.02 -33.65
N ASP A 281 50.29 -17.90 -33.67
CA ASP A 281 50.21 -19.01 -34.63
C ASP A 281 50.12 -18.51 -36.08
N LEU A 282 49.29 -17.48 -36.33
CA LEU A 282 49.19 -16.83 -37.63
C LEU A 282 50.48 -16.12 -38.03
N GLN A 283 51.18 -15.48 -37.08
CA GLN A 283 52.49 -14.86 -37.33
C GLN A 283 53.54 -15.91 -37.74
N GLU A 284 53.62 -17.04 -37.06
CA GLU A 284 54.54 -18.13 -37.41
C GLU A 284 54.24 -18.71 -38.80
N ARG A 285 52.96 -18.95 -39.12
CA ARG A 285 52.54 -19.41 -40.46
C ARG A 285 52.89 -18.40 -41.55
N TYR A 286 52.69 -17.10 -41.29
CA TYR A 286 53.01 -16.03 -42.22
C TYR A 286 54.52 -15.93 -42.48
N GLN A 287 55.34 -16.02 -41.43
CA GLN A 287 56.80 -16.05 -41.56
C GLN A 287 57.30 -17.29 -42.32
N SER A 288 56.71 -18.46 -42.07
CA SER A 288 57.04 -19.69 -42.79
C SER A 288 56.71 -19.60 -44.29
N LEU A 289 55.55 -19.02 -44.62
CA LEU A 289 55.11 -18.85 -46.01
C LEU A 289 55.96 -17.83 -46.77
N THR A 290 56.25 -16.68 -46.16
CA THR A 290 57.11 -15.65 -46.74
C THR A 290 58.53 -16.15 -46.97
N GLY A 291 59.11 -16.92 -46.04
CA GLY A 291 60.41 -17.58 -46.24
C GLY A 291 60.43 -18.54 -47.44
N LYS A 292 59.38 -19.35 -47.63
CA LYS A 292 59.25 -20.22 -48.82
C LYS A 292 59.11 -19.44 -50.13
N MET A 293 58.43 -18.30 -50.09
CA MET A 293 58.31 -17.42 -51.26
C MET A 293 59.64 -16.79 -51.64
N GLU A 294 60.48 -16.42 -50.67
CA GLU A 294 61.85 -15.94 -50.91
C GLU A 294 62.73 -17.02 -51.57
N GLU A 295 62.64 -18.28 -51.11
CA GLU A 295 63.35 -19.41 -51.72
C GLU A 295 62.92 -19.62 -53.19
N LEU A 296 61.62 -19.62 -53.46
CA LEU A 296 61.06 -19.77 -54.82
C LEU A 296 61.43 -18.60 -55.74
N ALA A 297 61.45 -17.37 -55.20
CA ALA A 297 61.90 -16.19 -55.95
C ALA A 297 63.40 -16.30 -56.31
N GLY A 298 64.22 -16.83 -55.41
CA GLY A 298 65.62 -17.14 -55.67
C GLY A 298 65.82 -18.23 -56.73
N GLU A 299 64.98 -19.28 -56.74
CA GLU A 299 64.98 -20.30 -57.80
C GLU A 299 64.59 -19.68 -59.16
N LYS A 300 63.54 -18.85 -59.19
CA LYS A 300 63.08 -18.16 -60.40
C LYS A 300 64.18 -17.29 -61.01
N ALA A 301 64.87 -16.47 -60.22
CA ALA A 301 65.93 -15.60 -60.71
C ALA A 301 67.09 -16.38 -61.37
N LYS A 302 67.49 -17.54 -60.80
CA LYS A 302 68.50 -18.41 -61.39
C LYS A 302 68.06 -19.01 -62.73
N LEU A 303 66.79 -19.39 -62.84
CA LEU A 303 66.21 -19.93 -64.07
C LEU A 303 66.05 -18.86 -65.16
N GLU A 304 65.70 -17.62 -64.78
CA GLU A 304 65.61 -16.48 -65.70
C GLU A 304 66.98 -16.09 -66.27
N GLU A 305 68.04 -16.11 -65.47
CA GLU A 305 69.40 -15.90 -65.96
C GLU A 305 69.83 -16.98 -66.96
N LYS A 306 69.53 -18.27 -66.65
CA LYS A 306 69.76 -19.38 -67.58
C LYS A 306 68.94 -19.21 -68.87
N LEU A 307 67.71 -18.73 -68.78
CA LEU A 307 66.84 -18.45 -69.92
C LEU A 307 67.41 -17.33 -70.80
N ASN A 308 68.01 -16.31 -70.20
CA ASN A 308 68.63 -15.20 -70.92
C ASN A 308 69.86 -15.64 -71.72
N ILE A 309 70.72 -16.48 -71.11
CA ILE A 309 71.87 -17.11 -71.77
C ILE A 309 71.41 -17.96 -72.97
N LEU A 310 70.41 -18.82 -72.78
CA LEU A 310 69.84 -19.64 -73.85
C LEU A 310 69.21 -18.79 -74.96
N THR A 311 68.52 -17.70 -74.60
CA THR A 311 67.90 -16.78 -75.57
C THR A 311 68.94 -16.08 -76.43
N LYS A 312 70.06 -15.64 -75.85
CA LYS A 312 71.16 -15.05 -76.59
C LYS A 312 71.79 -16.04 -77.59
N ARG A 313 72.04 -17.28 -77.15
CA ARG A 313 72.58 -18.34 -78.02
C ARG A 313 71.62 -18.72 -79.15
N LEU A 314 70.33 -18.76 -78.85
CA LEU A 314 69.29 -19.04 -79.83
C LEU A 314 69.14 -17.90 -80.86
N LEU A 315 69.45 -16.66 -80.48
CA LEU A 315 69.49 -15.52 -81.39
C LEU A 315 70.68 -15.61 -82.36
N GLU A 316 71.86 -16.01 -81.88
CA GLU A 316 73.04 -16.29 -82.72
C GLU A 316 72.75 -17.40 -83.76
N VAL A 317 72.16 -18.52 -83.32
CA VAL A 317 71.79 -19.64 -84.22
C VAL A 317 70.68 -19.22 -85.21
N ARG A 318 69.76 -18.35 -84.80
CA ARG A 318 68.74 -17.79 -85.71
C ARG A 318 69.32 -16.86 -86.76
N GLU A 319 70.34 -16.06 -86.43
CA GLU A 319 71.06 -15.25 -87.43
C GLU A 319 71.79 -16.14 -88.45
N GLU A 320 72.42 -17.22 -87.99
CA GLU A 320 73.03 -18.23 -88.87
C GLU A 320 71.97 -18.90 -89.76
N LYS A 321 70.80 -19.25 -89.20
CA LYS A 321 69.64 -19.78 -89.93
C LYS A 321 69.09 -18.79 -90.95
N ASP A 322 69.00 -17.50 -90.60
CA ASP A 322 68.48 -16.46 -91.48
C ASP A 322 69.39 -16.21 -92.69
N ASN A 323 70.70 -16.39 -92.53
CA ASN A 323 71.64 -16.37 -93.66
C ASN A 323 71.43 -17.57 -94.61
N VAL A 324 71.12 -18.75 -94.09
CA VAL A 324 70.75 -19.94 -94.89
C VAL A 324 69.34 -19.78 -95.51
N ASN A 325 68.40 -19.17 -94.79
CA ASN A 325 67.05 -18.84 -95.29
C ASN A 325 67.10 -17.80 -96.41
N LYS A 326 68.01 -16.82 -96.38
CA LYS A 326 68.21 -15.88 -97.49
C LYS A 326 68.61 -16.61 -98.77
N ALA A 327 69.49 -17.61 -98.67
CA ALA A 327 69.88 -18.46 -99.80
C ALA A 327 68.71 -19.35 -100.30
N LEU A 328 67.80 -19.77 -99.41
CA LEU A 328 66.56 -20.48 -99.77
C LEU A 328 65.51 -19.54 -100.39
N TRP A 329 65.38 -18.31 -99.90
CA TRP A 329 64.45 -17.29 -100.38
C TRP A 329 64.78 -16.79 -101.78
N GLU A 330 66.02 -16.92 -102.25
CA GLU A 330 66.36 -16.65 -103.65
C GLU A 330 65.66 -17.65 -104.61
N ASN A 331 65.27 -18.83 -104.14
CA ASN A 331 64.54 -19.84 -104.90
C ASN A 331 63.04 -19.52 -105.03
N SER A 332 62.57 -19.28 -106.26
CA SER A 332 61.18 -18.88 -106.56
C SER A 332 60.12 -19.93 -106.20
N ALA A 333 60.47 -21.22 -106.18
CA ALA A 333 59.53 -22.29 -105.79
C ALA A 333 59.28 -22.31 -104.27
N TYR A 334 60.30 -21.97 -103.47
CA TYR A 334 60.19 -21.85 -102.01
C TYR A 334 59.30 -20.67 -101.59
N ARG A 335 59.45 -19.50 -102.24
CA ARG A 335 58.65 -18.29 -101.93
C ARG A 335 57.16 -18.53 -102.04
N ARG A 336 56.73 -19.13 -103.15
CA ARG A 336 55.31 -19.35 -103.43
C ARG A 336 54.69 -20.38 -102.46
N LEU A 337 55.46 -21.37 -102.06
CA LEU A 337 55.05 -22.40 -101.09
C LEU A 337 54.88 -21.78 -99.68
N THR A 338 55.77 -20.88 -99.28
CA THR A 338 55.66 -20.15 -98.00
C THR A 338 54.54 -19.10 -97.96
N GLU A 339 54.23 -18.45 -99.08
CA GLU A 339 53.12 -17.47 -99.17
C GLU A 339 51.75 -18.15 -98.98
N ILE A 340 51.53 -19.28 -99.65
CA ILE A 340 50.27 -20.02 -99.56
C ILE A 340 50.06 -20.60 -98.15
N GLU A 341 51.12 -21.11 -97.51
CA GLU A 341 51.04 -21.63 -96.12
C GLU A 341 50.71 -20.55 -95.10
N LYS A 342 51.20 -19.32 -95.31
CA LYS A 342 50.92 -18.18 -94.43
C LYS A 342 49.45 -17.75 -94.52
N GLU A 343 48.91 -17.64 -95.72
CA GLU A 343 47.51 -17.26 -95.93
C GLU A 343 46.52 -18.29 -95.36
N ILE A 344 46.81 -19.60 -95.50
CA ILE A 344 46.00 -20.67 -94.89
C ILE A 344 45.99 -20.56 -93.36
N LYS A 345 47.15 -20.30 -92.75
CA LYS A 345 47.29 -20.26 -91.29
C LYS A 345 46.59 -19.05 -90.67
N GLU A 346 46.65 -17.89 -91.33
CA GLU A 346 45.93 -16.68 -90.91
C GLU A 346 44.41 -16.89 -90.94
N LEU A 347 43.89 -17.47 -92.03
CA LEU A 347 42.47 -17.78 -92.17
C LEU A 347 42.00 -18.84 -91.17
N GLN A 348 42.81 -19.87 -90.88
CA GLN A 348 42.50 -20.89 -89.85
C GLN A 348 42.49 -20.32 -88.43
N GLY A 349 43.35 -19.34 -88.13
CA GLY A 349 43.34 -18.62 -86.86
C GLY A 349 42.02 -17.87 -86.63
N GLU A 350 41.57 -17.16 -87.66
CA GLU A 350 40.33 -16.38 -87.60
C GLU A 350 39.08 -17.29 -87.54
N GLN A 351 39.09 -18.41 -88.28
CA GLN A 351 38.05 -19.44 -88.20
C GLN A 351 37.91 -19.99 -86.76
N LYS A 352 39.02 -20.28 -86.09
CA LYS A 352 39.03 -20.81 -84.72
C LYS A 352 38.50 -19.78 -83.71
N ARG A 353 38.91 -18.50 -83.85
CA ARG A 353 38.41 -17.39 -83.02
C ARG A 353 36.89 -17.27 -83.10
N LEU A 354 36.35 -17.25 -84.31
CA LEU A 354 34.92 -17.11 -84.55
C LEU A 354 34.11 -18.34 -84.10
N LYS A 355 34.62 -19.57 -84.24
CA LYS A 355 33.98 -20.77 -83.67
C LYS A 355 33.88 -20.73 -82.15
N THR A 356 34.95 -20.32 -81.46
CA THR A 356 34.92 -20.16 -80.00
C THR A 356 33.95 -19.06 -79.56
N LEU A 357 33.82 -17.98 -80.35
CA LEU A 357 32.83 -16.93 -80.08
C LEU A 357 31.39 -17.45 -80.26
N GLN A 358 31.17 -18.31 -81.25
CA GLN A 358 29.87 -18.91 -81.55
C GLN A 358 29.37 -19.78 -80.38
N GLU A 359 30.24 -20.65 -79.86
CA GLU A 359 29.93 -21.51 -78.71
C GLU A 359 29.56 -20.68 -77.48
N LYS A 360 30.32 -19.60 -77.19
CA LYS A 360 30.06 -18.72 -76.03
C LYS A 360 28.70 -18.02 -76.12
N VAL A 361 28.38 -17.43 -77.28
CA VAL A 361 27.08 -16.76 -77.50
C VAL A 361 25.92 -17.77 -77.40
N GLN A 362 26.13 -18.99 -77.91
CA GLN A 362 25.13 -20.05 -77.85
C GLN A 362 24.86 -20.51 -76.41
N THR A 363 25.90 -20.75 -75.62
CA THR A 363 25.76 -21.12 -74.20
C THR A 363 25.08 -20.03 -73.39
N PHE A 364 25.44 -18.76 -73.61
CA PHE A 364 24.83 -17.63 -72.91
C PHE A 364 23.32 -17.53 -73.16
N LEU A 365 22.91 -17.57 -74.42
CA LEU A 365 21.49 -17.45 -74.79
C LEU A 365 20.65 -18.67 -74.38
N GLN A 366 21.23 -19.88 -74.35
CA GLN A 366 20.56 -21.08 -73.85
C GLN A 366 20.27 -21.01 -72.34
N ASN A 367 21.21 -20.46 -71.57
CA ASN A 367 21.04 -20.26 -70.13
C ASN A 367 19.94 -19.23 -69.86
N GLU A 368 19.96 -18.11 -70.56
CA GLU A 368 18.95 -17.05 -70.40
C GLU A 368 17.55 -17.51 -70.85
N ALA A 369 17.44 -18.29 -71.94
CA ALA A 369 16.16 -18.89 -72.34
C ALA A 369 15.58 -19.83 -71.26
N THR A 370 16.45 -20.55 -70.54
CA THR A 370 16.04 -21.46 -69.46
C THR A 370 15.53 -20.71 -68.23
N ILE A 371 16.23 -19.64 -67.83
CA ILE A 371 15.81 -18.77 -66.71
C ILE A 371 14.48 -18.08 -67.05
N TYR A 372 14.36 -17.47 -68.23
CA TYR A 372 13.13 -16.75 -68.57
C TYR A 372 11.92 -17.67 -68.81
N LYS A 373 12.14 -18.94 -69.17
CA LYS A 373 11.06 -19.96 -69.17
C LYS A 373 10.52 -20.21 -67.76
N LYS A 374 11.39 -20.28 -66.74
CA LYS A 374 11.02 -20.45 -65.32
C LYS A 374 10.07 -19.33 -64.86
N TYR A 375 10.24 -18.12 -65.39
CA TYR A 375 9.48 -16.92 -65.01
C TYR A 375 8.43 -16.46 -66.04
N GLY A 376 8.06 -17.31 -67.00
CA GLY A 376 6.88 -17.09 -67.85
C GLY A 376 7.10 -16.25 -69.11
N PHE A 377 8.32 -16.16 -69.64
CA PHE A 377 8.55 -15.54 -70.95
C PHE A 377 7.98 -16.41 -72.08
N SER A 378 6.93 -15.91 -72.74
CA SER A 378 6.16 -16.66 -73.75
C SER A 378 6.97 -17.10 -74.97
N GLN A 379 8.10 -16.46 -75.26
CA GLN A 379 8.96 -16.76 -76.41
C GLN A 379 10.24 -17.53 -76.02
N ALA A 380 10.34 -18.06 -74.79
CA ALA A 380 11.53 -18.74 -74.31
C ALA A 380 11.87 -20.03 -75.09
N GLU A 381 10.87 -20.79 -75.51
CA GLU A 381 11.07 -22.00 -76.33
C GLU A 381 11.52 -21.65 -77.76
N ILE A 382 10.92 -20.61 -78.33
CA ILE A 382 11.28 -20.06 -79.65
C ILE A 382 12.74 -19.59 -79.63
N LEU A 383 13.14 -18.88 -78.58
CA LEU A 383 14.53 -18.44 -78.39
C LEU A 383 15.49 -19.63 -78.29
N LYS A 384 15.14 -20.67 -77.51
CA LYS A 384 15.97 -21.87 -77.35
C LYS A 384 16.18 -22.60 -78.68
N GLU A 385 15.13 -22.74 -79.47
CA GLU A 385 15.19 -23.39 -80.80
C GLU A 385 16.04 -22.59 -81.80
N MET A 386 15.88 -21.27 -81.84
CA MET A 386 16.66 -20.40 -82.75
C MET A 386 18.16 -20.42 -82.42
N VAL A 387 18.51 -20.55 -81.15
CA VAL A 387 19.91 -20.63 -80.68
C VAL A 387 20.52 -22.01 -80.97
N LEU A 388 19.75 -23.10 -80.84
CA LEU A 388 20.17 -24.45 -81.22
C LEU A 388 20.46 -24.57 -82.73
N ASN A 389 19.62 -23.94 -83.55
CA ASN A 389 19.72 -24.00 -85.02
C ASN A 389 20.60 -22.90 -85.62
N LEU A 390 21.38 -22.17 -84.81
CA LEU A 390 22.29 -21.10 -85.25
C LEU A 390 21.62 -20.03 -86.13
N ARG A 391 20.33 -19.73 -85.88
CA ARG A 391 19.56 -18.72 -86.63
C ARG A 391 19.82 -17.31 -86.11
N LEU A 392 21.07 -16.87 -86.20
CA LEU A 392 21.56 -15.63 -85.58
C LEU A 392 20.75 -14.38 -86.01
N LYS A 393 20.23 -14.32 -87.25
CA LYS A 393 19.38 -13.20 -87.70
C LYS A 393 18.04 -13.13 -86.97
N GLU A 394 17.42 -14.26 -86.67
CA GLU A 394 16.12 -14.34 -85.97
C GLU A 394 16.28 -14.03 -84.48
N VAL A 395 17.37 -14.52 -83.87
CA VAL A 395 17.75 -14.22 -82.47
C VAL A 395 17.98 -12.70 -82.28
N LYS A 396 18.64 -12.04 -83.24
CA LYS A 396 18.91 -10.59 -83.19
C LYS A 396 17.61 -9.76 -83.13
N ALA A 397 16.56 -10.20 -83.83
CA ALA A 397 15.26 -9.52 -83.86
C ALA A 397 14.46 -9.65 -82.54
N LEU A 398 14.77 -10.65 -81.71
CA LEU A 398 14.09 -10.91 -80.42
C LEU A 398 14.74 -10.22 -79.22
N LEU A 399 15.98 -9.73 -79.38
CA LEU A 399 16.79 -9.14 -78.30
C LEU A 399 16.11 -7.98 -77.54
N PRO A 400 15.43 -7.01 -78.18
CA PRO A 400 14.77 -5.91 -77.48
C PRO A 400 13.62 -6.36 -76.56
N LYS A 401 12.85 -7.37 -77.00
CA LYS A 401 11.76 -7.94 -76.20
C LYS A 401 12.29 -8.62 -74.95
N LEU A 402 13.38 -9.36 -75.08
CA LEU A 402 14.05 -10.06 -73.99
C LEU A 402 14.60 -9.08 -72.94
N LEU A 403 15.21 -7.96 -73.36
CA LEU A 403 15.70 -6.91 -72.46
C LEU A 403 14.56 -6.23 -71.68
N SER A 404 13.43 -5.95 -72.35
CA SER A 404 12.26 -5.36 -71.69
C SER A 404 11.63 -6.28 -70.64
N PHE A 405 11.53 -7.58 -70.93
CA PHE A 405 11.02 -8.60 -70.00
C PHE A 405 11.89 -8.70 -68.74
N ARG A 406 13.22 -8.77 -68.90
CA ARG A 406 14.19 -8.80 -67.80
C ARG A 406 14.06 -7.59 -66.87
N LYS A 407 13.89 -6.38 -67.43
CA LYS A 407 13.76 -5.15 -66.64
C LYS A 407 12.49 -5.18 -65.79
N ASN A 408 11.34 -5.50 -66.39
CA ASN A 408 10.06 -5.56 -65.68
C ASN A 408 10.06 -6.61 -64.56
N LEU A 409 10.63 -7.78 -64.82
CA LEU A 409 10.71 -8.86 -63.84
C LEU A 409 11.58 -8.46 -62.62
N LYS A 410 12.70 -7.76 -62.85
CA LYS A 410 13.54 -7.21 -61.76
C LYS A 410 12.77 -6.21 -60.89
N GLU A 411 12.02 -5.29 -61.50
CA GLU A 411 11.24 -4.28 -60.78
C GLU A 411 10.10 -4.90 -59.96
N GLN A 412 9.37 -5.85 -60.53
CA GLN A 412 8.27 -6.56 -59.85
C GLN A 412 8.77 -7.38 -58.65
N THR A 413 9.86 -8.13 -58.81
CA THR A 413 10.45 -8.92 -57.71
C THR A 413 10.92 -8.03 -56.56
N ALA A 414 11.51 -6.86 -56.85
CA ALA A 414 11.95 -5.92 -55.81
C ALA A 414 10.79 -5.32 -55.01
N GLN A 415 9.67 -4.98 -55.68
CA GLN A 415 8.48 -4.43 -55.02
C GLN A 415 7.80 -5.45 -54.09
N GLU A 416 7.63 -6.70 -54.53
CA GLU A 416 7.01 -7.75 -53.71
C GLU A 416 7.89 -8.15 -52.52
N LEU A 417 9.22 -8.17 -52.68
CA LEU A 417 10.15 -8.39 -51.55
C LEU A 417 9.97 -7.33 -50.46
N TYR A 418 9.91 -6.05 -50.84
CA TYR A 418 9.72 -4.95 -49.89
C TYR A 418 8.39 -5.07 -49.14
N ARG A 419 7.31 -5.43 -49.84
CA ARG A 419 5.99 -5.64 -49.25
C ARG A 419 6.01 -6.79 -48.23
N ILE A 420 6.55 -7.94 -48.60
CA ILE A 420 6.61 -9.12 -47.73
C ILE A 420 7.49 -8.85 -46.50
N GLU A 421 8.60 -8.11 -46.65
CA GLU A 421 9.43 -7.73 -45.51
C GLU A 421 8.69 -6.84 -44.50
N ALA A 422 7.86 -5.91 -44.97
CA ALA A 422 7.00 -5.12 -44.12
C ALA A 422 5.95 -5.99 -43.38
N GLU A 423 5.29 -6.92 -44.08
CA GLU A 423 4.30 -7.84 -43.47
C GLU A 423 4.94 -8.81 -42.44
N ILE A 424 6.15 -9.30 -42.70
CA ILE A 424 6.91 -10.12 -41.74
C ILE A 424 7.22 -9.31 -40.48
N SER A 425 7.62 -8.05 -40.63
CA SER A 425 7.98 -7.20 -39.47
C SER A 425 6.80 -6.95 -38.53
N THR A 426 5.61 -6.70 -39.08
CA THR A 426 4.39 -6.46 -38.28
C THR A 426 3.90 -7.72 -37.59
N LYS A 427 3.87 -8.86 -38.29
CA LYS A 427 3.48 -10.15 -37.70
C LYS A 427 4.48 -10.64 -36.66
N LYS A 428 5.78 -10.36 -36.82
CA LYS A 428 6.80 -10.67 -35.81
C LYS A 428 6.59 -9.89 -34.51
N ALA A 429 6.19 -8.61 -34.59
CA ALA A 429 5.86 -7.81 -33.41
C ALA A 429 4.64 -8.37 -32.66
N LEU A 430 3.57 -8.73 -33.39
CA LEU A 430 2.38 -9.37 -32.81
C LEU A 430 2.71 -10.74 -32.17
N LYS A 431 3.62 -11.51 -32.78
CA LYS A 431 4.06 -12.80 -32.24
C LYS A 431 4.72 -12.62 -30.87
N GLN A 432 5.62 -11.65 -30.78
CA GLN A 432 6.32 -11.33 -29.54
C GLN A 432 5.34 -10.90 -28.43
N GLU A 433 4.34 -10.07 -28.76
CA GLU A 433 3.31 -9.64 -27.80
C GLU A 433 2.49 -10.83 -27.25
N ILE A 434 2.08 -11.77 -28.11
CA ILE A 434 1.34 -12.97 -27.70
C ILE A 434 2.21 -13.91 -26.86
N GLU A 435 3.48 -14.08 -27.21
CA GLU A 435 4.45 -14.90 -26.46
C GLU A 435 4.67 -14.35 -25.04
N GLU A 436 4.79 -13.03 -24.89
CA GLU A 436 4.92 -12.36 -23.58
C GLU A 436 3.67 -12.58 -22.70
N ILE A 437 2.46 -12.48 -23.29
CA ILE A 437 1.20 -12.76 -22.59
C ILE A 437 1.13 -14.24 -22.17
N LEU A 438 1.52 -15.17 -23.04
CA LEU A 438 1.53 -16.60 -22.75
C LEU A 438 2.50 -16.97 -21.62
N GLU A 439 3.68 -16.34 -21.58
CA GLU A 439 4.64 -16.53 -20.52
C GLU A 439 4.07 -16.07 -19.16
N GLY A 440 3.38 -14.92 -19.14
CA GLY A 440 2.67 -14.43 -17.96
C GLY A 440 1.57 -15.40 -17.47
N LEU A 441 0.73 -15.88 -18.39
CA LEU A 441 -0.34 -16.83 -18.07
C LEU A 441 0.19 -18.18 -17.57
N LYS A 442 1.30 -18.69 -18.12
CA LYS A 442 1.95 -19.94 -17.68
C LYS A 442 2.58 -19.84 -16.29
N GLN A 443 2.91 -18.62 -15.84
CA GLN A 443 3.38 -18.34 -14.48
C GLN A 443 2.22 -18.15 -13.47
N ASN A 444 0.97 -18.52 -13.83
CA ASN A 444 -0.24 -18.26 -13.03
C ASN A 444 -0.47 -16.77 -12.71
N LYS A 445 0.08 -15.85 -13.52
CA LYS A 445 -0.25 -14.43 -13.41
C LYS A 445 -1.45 -14.15 -14.29
N HIS A 446 -2.60 -13.95 -13.66
CA HIS A 446 -3.78 -13.48 -14.38
C HIS A 446 -3.47 -12.13 -15.03
N THR A 447 -3.71 -12.03 -16.34
CA THR A 447 -3.49 -10.79 -17.11
C THR A 447 -4.80 -10.01 -17.12
N TYR A 448 -4.89 -8.97 -16.29
CA TYR A 448 -6.07 -8.10 -16.20
C TYR A 448 -5.92 -6.84 -17.04
N PRO A 449 -7.02 -6.12 -17.32
CA PRO A 449 -6.92 -4.75 -17.82
C PRO A 449 -5.97 -3.92 -16.92
N PRO A 450 -5.10 -3.09 -17.52
CA PRO A 450 -4.03 -2.39 -16.79
C PRO A 450 -4.56 -1.50 -15.64
N GLU A 451 -5.81 -1.02 -15.76
CA GLU A 451 -6.47 -0.21 -14.74
C GLU A 451 -6.73 -1.01 -13.44
N VAL A 452 -6.92 -2.33 -13.52
CA VAL A 452 -7.15 -3.21 -12.37
C VAL A 452 -5.85 -3.39 -11.59
N GLY A 453 -4.75 -3.71 -12.29
CA GLY A 453 -3.43 -3.83 -11.67
C GLY A 453 -2.97 -2.51 -11.05
N ALA A 454 -3.23 -1.39 -11.73
CA ALA A 454 -2.92 -0.06 -11.20
C ALA A 454 -3.64 0.23 -9.88
N LEU A 455 -4.93 -0.12 -9.75
CA LEU A 455 -5.67 0.08 -8.51
C LEU A 455 -5.22 -0.84 -7.39
N ILE A 456 -4.94 -2.12 -7.67
CA ILE A 456 -4.43 -3.07 -6.66
C ILE A 456 -3.08 -2.61 -6.13
N ASN A 457 -2.16 -2.21 -7.01
CA ASN A 457 -0.85 -1.73 -6.61
C ASN A 457 -0.97 -0.42 -5.81
N LEU A 458 -1.83 0.51 -6.22
CA LEU A 458 -2.11 1.74 -5.47
C LEU A 458 -2.63 1.45 -4.07
N LEU A 459 -3.58 0.51 -3.93
CA LEU A 459 -4.13 0.16 -2.62
C LEU A 459 -3.07 -0.52 -1.74
N LYS A 460 -2.28 -1.47 -2.27
CA LYS A 460 -1.18 -2.10 -1.52
C LYS A 460 -0.12 -1.07 -1.07
N GLU A 461 0.28 -0.18 -1.98
CA GLU A 461 1.24 0.90 -1.73
C GLU A 461 0.73 1.81 -0.59
N LYS A 462 -0.46 2.39 -0.75
CA LYS A 462 -0.97 3.40 0.19
C LYS A 462 -1.49 2.84 1.51
N PHE A 463 -1.94 1.60 1.57
CA PHE A 463 -2.22 0.95 2.86
C PHE A 463 -0.93 0.67 3.64
N ARG A 464 0.13 0.21 2.96
CA ARG A 464 1.43 0.01 3.61
C ARG A 464 2.00 1.33 4.13
N GLU A 465 1.92 2.40 3.35
CA GLU A 465 2.44 3.73 3.71
C GLU A 465 1.60 4.43 4.78
N GLU A 466 0.29 4.57 4.56
CA GLU A 466 -0.57 5.42 5.41
C GLU A 466 -1.13 4.63 6.60
N ALA A 467 -1.41 3.33 6.44
CA ALA A 467 -2.05 2.51 7.46
C ALA A 467 -1.08 1.62 8.23
N LYS A 468 0.16 1.48 7.74
CA LYS A 468 1.12 0.46 8.19
C LYS A 468 0.49 -0.93 8.27
N LYS A 469 -0.49 -1.19 7.39
CA LYS A 469 -1.25 -2.44 7.33
C LYS A 469 -1.04 -3.03 5.95
N GLU A 470 -0.66 -4.30 5.91
CA GLU A 470 -0.67 -5.03 4.65
C GLU A 470 -2.11 -5.43 4.32
N VAL A 471 -2.58 -4.99 3.16
CA VAL A 471 -3.90 -5.33 2.65
C VAL A 471 -3.74 -6.26 1.46
N GLU A 472 -4.65 -7.22 1.33
CA GLU A 472 -4.69 -8.14 0.20
C GLU A 472 -5.99 -7.90 -0.59
N PRO A 473 -6.01 -6.93 -1.53
CA PRO A 473 -7.16 -6.72 -2.40
C PRO A 473 -7.30 -7.91 -3.35
N LYS A 474 -8.46 -8.55 -3.34
CA LYS A 474 -8.75 -9.71 -4.20
C LYS A 474 -9.71 -9.33 -5.32
N ILE A 475 -9.53 -9.88 -6.51
CA ILE A 475 -10.38 -9.59 -7.67
C ILE A 475 -11.59 -10.52 -7.64
N LEU A 476 -12.79 -10.01 -7.90
CA LEU A 476 -14.02 -10.82 -7.88
C LEU A 476 -13.90 -12.08 -8.76
N ALA A 477 -13.36 -11.96 -9.97
CA ALA A 477 -13.21 -13.08 -10.90
C ALA A 477 -12.32 -14.23 -10.36
N GLU A 478 -11.34 -13.94 -9.51
CA GLU A 478 -10.48 -14.97 -8.88
C GLU A 478 -11.22 -15.74 -7.78
N LEU A 479 -12.22 -15.12 -7.17
CA LEU A 479 -12.96 -15.67 -6.03
C LEU A 479 -14.18 -16.48 -6.45
N LEU A 480 -14.63 -16.35 -7.71
CA LEU A 480 -15.84 -16.99 -8.21
C LEU A 480 -15.51 -18.24 -9.04
N GLU A 481 -16.33 -19.28 -8.92
CA GLU A 481 -16.34 -20.44 -9.80
C GLU A 481 -17.73 -20.62 -10.42
N VAL A 482 -17.80 -21.03 -11.69
CA VAL A 482 -19.06 -21.33 -12.38
C VAL A 482 -19.29 -22.83 -12.41
N LYS A 483 -20.50 -23.27 -12.02
CA LYS A 483 -20.89 -24.68 -11.95
C LYS A 483 -21.14 -25.28 -13.34
N ASP A 484 -22.05 -24.64 -14.10
CA ASP A 484 -22.42 -25.06 -15.44
C ASP A 484 -21.69 -24.22 -16.49
N GLU A 485 -20.83 -24.89 -17.26
CA GLU A 485 -20.03 -24.28 -18.32
C GLU A 485 -20.89 -23.62 -19.41
N ARG A 486 -22.12 -24.10 -19.62
CA ARG A 486 -23.05 -23.51 -20.58
C ARG A 486 -23.36 -22.05 -20.25
N TRP A 487 -23.35 -21.70 -18.97
CA TRP A 487 -23.65 -20.35 -18.48
C TRP A 487 -22.40 -19.50 -18.23
N GLN A 488 -21.18 -20.03 -18.46
CA GLN A 488 -19.93 -19.29 -18.26
C GLN A 488 -19.95 -17.94 -19.00
N ASN A 489 -20.25 -17.95 -20.30
CA ASN A 489 -20.27 -16.74 -21.12
C ASN A 489 -21.31 -15.74 -20.61
N ALA A 490 -22.48 -16.22 -20.20
CA ALA A 490 -23.54 -15.40 -19.66
C ALA A 490 -23.14 -14.72 -18.33
N VAL A 491 -22.47 -15.45 -17.44
CA VAL A 491 -21.92 -14.91 -16.17
C VAL A 491 -20.83 -13.86 -16.45
N GLU A 492 -19.84 -14.21 -17.27
CA GLU A 492 -18.72 -13.33 -17.67
C GLU A 492 -19.21 -12.05 -18.37
N GLY A 493 -20.15 -12.24 -19.30
CA GLY A 493 -20.76 -11.20 -20.10
C GLY A 493 -21.60 -10.27 -19.24
N TYR A 494 -22.45 -10.82 -18.38
CA TYR A 494 -23.34 -10.03 -17.53
C TYR A 494 -22.57 -9.21 -16.49
N LEU A 495 -21.56 -9.81 -15.84
CA LEU A 495 -20.70 -9.10 -14.89
C LEU A 495 -19.82 -8.06 -15.60
N ASN A 496 -19.42 -8.30 -16.85
CA ASN A 496 -18.63 -7.36 -17.66
C ASN A 496 -17.45 -6.77 -16.86
N THR A 497 -17.37 -5.45 -16.66
CA THR A 497 -16.29 -4.81 -15.88
C THR A 497 -16.37 -5.12 -14.38
N GLN A 498 -17.54 -5.45 -13.85
CA GLN A 498 -17.77 -5.73 -12.42
C GLN A 498 -17.09 -7.03 -11.97
N ARG A 499 -16.75 -7.94 -12.90
CA ARG A 499 -15.95 -9.13 -12.58
C ARG A 499 -14.53 -8.76 -12.12
N PHE A 500 -14.08 -7.55 -12.41
CA PHE A 500 -12.79 -7.02 -11.97
C PHE A 500 -12.88 -6.15 -10.72
N ASP A 501 -14.07 -6.02 -10.12
CA ASP A 501 -14.23 -5.25 -8.89
C ASP A 501 -13.45 -5.89 -7.74
N ILE A 502 -12.93 -5.04 -6.87
CA ILE A 502 -12.03 -5.41 -5.78
C ILE A 502 -12.82 -5.72 -4.52
N ILE A 503 -12.53 -6.88 -3.92
CA ILE A 503 -13.08 -7.36 -2.65
C ILE A 503 -12.06 -7.12 -1.53
N LEU A 504 -12.52 -6.45 -0.47
CA LEU A 504 -11.75 -6.13 0.74
C LEU A 504 -12.57 -6.43 2.00
N PRO A 505 -11.94 -6.69 3.16
CA PRO A 505 -12.64 -6.76 4.43
C PRO A 505 -13.46 -5.48 4.71
N PRO A 506 -14.64 -5.57 5.37
CA PRO A 506 -15.49 -4.40 5.61
C PRO A 506 -14.80 -3.24 6.32
N GLU A 507 -13.87 -3.56 7.21
CA GLU A 507 -13.08 -2.60 7.99
C GLU A 507 -12.15 -1.73 7.13
N ASP A 508 -11.74 -2.25 5.96
CA ASP A 508 -10.80 -1.58 5.06
C ASP A 508 -11.49 -0.76 3.95
N PHE A 509 -12.82 -0.89 3.81
CA PHE A 509 -13.57 -0.30 2.69
C PHE A 509 -13.48 1.24 2.64
N ASP A 510 -13.78 1.93 3.74
CA ASP A 510 -13.83 3.40 3.77
C ASP A 510 -12.45 4.02 3.48
N ARG A 511 -11.39 3.34 3.94
CA ARG A 511 -10.02 3.76 3.70
C ARG A 511 -9.59 3.52 2.26
N ALA A 512 -9.91 2.36 1.70
CA ALA A 512 -9.63 2.04 0.30
C ALA A 512 -10.37 3.00 -0.64
N LEU A 513 -11.60 3.38 -0.28
CA LEU A 513 -12.37 4.38 -1.01
C LEU A 513 -11.72 5.77 -0.95
N ALA A 514 -11.22 6.20 0.21
CA ALA A 514 -10.53 7.48 0.36
C ALA A 514 -9.23 7.53 -0.45
N ILE A 515 -8.45 6.45 -0.46
CA ILE A 515 -7.22 6.31 -1.27
C ILE A 515 -7.58 6.36 -2.76
N TYR A 516 -8.57 5.58 -3.19
CA TYR A 516 -8.97 5.56 -4.59
C TYR A 516 -9.45 6.95 -5.05
N GLU A 517 -10.25 7.66 -4.25
CA GLU A 517 -10.72 9.00 -4.59
C GLU A 517 -9.57 10.00 -4.76
N ARG A 518 -8.58 9.96 -3.86
CA ARG A 518 -7.45 10.90 -3.85
C ARG A 518 -6.55 10.72 -5.08
N TYR A 519 -6.26 9.49 -5.48
CA TYR A 519 -5.22 9.21 -6.48
C TYR A 519 -5.74 8.78 -7.87
N LYS A 520 -7.05 8.54 -8.06
CA LYS A 520 -7.60 8.06 -9.35
C LYS A 520 -7.27 8.96 -10.56
N LYS A 521 -7.25 10.29 -10.37
CA LYS A 521 -6.95 11.25 -11.46
C LYS A 521 -5.47 11.26 -11.81
N GLU A 522 -4.61 11.23 -10.80
CA GLU A 522 -3.16 11.22 -10.96
C GLU A 522 -2.70 9.95 -11.68
N ARG A 523 -3.20 8.78 -11.24
CA ARG A 523 -2.84 7.47 -11.79
C ARG A 523 -3.69 7.05 -13.00
N ARG A 524 -4.59 7.91 -13.50
CA ARG A 524 -5.53 7.65 -14.61
C ARG A 524 -6.33 6.35 -14.48
N ILE A 525 -6.76 6.02 -13.26
CA ILE A 525 -7.50 4.79 -12.95
C ILE A 525 -9.01 5.04 -13.15
N SER A 526 -9.68 4.17 -13.92
CA SER A 526 -11.13 4.21 -14.11
C SER A 526 -11.69 2.82 -14.39
N ARG A 527 -13.02 2.65 -14.38
CA ARG A 527 -13.76 1.41 -14.75
C ARG A 527 -13.61 0.21 -13.81
N VAL A 528 -12.90 0.36 -12.69
CA VAL A 528 -12.76 -0.68 -11.64
C VAL A 528 -13.42 -0.19 -10.36
N GLY A 529 -14.24 -1.02 -9.72
CA GLY A 529 -14.93 -0.70 -8.46
C GLY A 529 -14.26 -1.31 -7.22
N ILE A 530 -14.53 -0.72 -6.06
CA ILE A 530 -14.24 -1.33 -4.75
C ILE A 530 -15.60 -1.68 -4.13
N VAL A 531 -15.77 -2.94 -3.71
CA VAL A 531 -17.06 -3.43 -3.22
C VAL A 531 -17.21 -3.12 -1.74
N ASN A 532 -18.35 -2.53 -1.36
CA ASN A 532 -18.71 -2.36 0.05
C ASN A 532 -19.18 -3.70 0.65
N THR A 533 -18.21 -4.51 1.07
CA THR A 533 -18.42 -5.87 1.58
C THR A 533 -19.33 -5.91 2.82
N GLY A 534 -19.29 -4.88 3.68
CA GLY A 534 -20.18 -4.73 4.84
C GLY A 534 -21.66 -4.60 4.47
N ARG A 535 -21.97 -3.89 3.36
CA ARG A 535 -23.36 -3.69 2.91
C ARG A 535 -23.92 -4.82 2.06
N VAL A 536 -23.06 -5.54 1.32
CA VAL A 536 -23.52 -6.62 0.41
C VAL A 536 -23.80 -7.93 1.16
N LYS A 537 -23.23 -8.13 2.36
CA LYS A 537 -23.39 -9.35 3.17
C LYS A 537 -24.86 -9.76 3.40
N LYS A 538 -25.79 -8.80 3.48
CA LYS A 538 -27.22 -9.05 3.67
C LYS A 538 -27.90 -9.77 2.49
N TYR A 539 -27.32 -9.71 1.29
CA TYR A 539 -27.85 -10.36 0.09
C TYR A 539 -27.47 -11.84 -0.02
N LEU A 540 -26.66 -12.34 0.91
CA LEU A 540 -26.30 -13.75 0.96
C LEU A 540 -27.58 -14.60 1.15
N GLY A 541 -27.82 -15.50 0.20
CA GLY A 541 -29.02 -16.36 0.15
C GLY A 541 -30.28 -15.68 -0.40
N GLN A 542 -30.22 -14.40 -0.80
CA GLN A 542 -31.36 -13.67 -1.38
C GLN A 542 -31.35 -13.74 -2.91
N ILE A 543 -31.60 -14.92 -3.48
CA ILE A 543 -31.68 -15.12 -4.92
C ILE A 543 -33.07 -15.62 -5.33
N GLU A 544 -33.53 -15.20 -6.51
CA GLU A 544 -34.72 -15.76 -7.13
C GLU A 544 -34.40 -17.16 -7.69
N LYS A 545 -35.40 -18.05 -7.65
CA LYS A 545 -35.28 -19.39 -8.21
C LYS A 545 -35.04 -19.28 -9.72
N ASN A 546 -34.10 -20.07 -10.24
CA ASN A 546 -33.66 -20.04 -11.65
C ASN A 546 -32.93 -18.73 -12.04
N SER A 547 -32.35 -18.02 -11.07
CA SER A 547 -31.49 -16.88 -11.36
C SER A 547 -30.10 -17.31 -11.83
N LEU A 548 -29.40 -16.41 -12.55
CA LEU A 548 -28.04 -16.59 -13.02
C LEU A 548 -27.05 -16.76 -11.86
N ALA A 549 -27.35 -16.17 -10.69
CA ALA A 549 -26.53 -16.32 -9.49
C ALA A 549 -26.44 -17.77 -8.95
N GLU A 550 -27.39 -18.65 -9.29
CA GLU A 550 -27.33 -20.08 -8.88
C GLU A 550 -26.12 -20.83 -9.49
N GLU A 551 -25.64 -20.34 -10.64
CA GLU A 551 -24.53 -20.95 -11.39
C GLU A 551 -23.15 -20.59 -10.84
N VAL A 552 -23.07 -19.72 -9.82
CA VAL A 552 -21.81 -19.24 -9.27
C VAL A 552 -21.62 -19.68 -7.82
N THR A 553 -20.41 -20.12 -7.49
CA THR A 553 -19.94 -20.46 -6.13
C THR A 553 -18.69 -19.68 -5.75
N SER A 554 -18.45 -19.52 -4.45
CA SER A 554 -17.23 -18.89 -3.93
C SER A 554 -16.99 -19.35 -2.50
N GLU A 555 -15.72 -19.56 -2.13
CA GLU A 555 -15.30 -19.76 -0.74
C GLU A 555 -15.32 -18.45 0.05
N ASN A 556 -15.28 -17.29 -0.62
CA ASN A 556 -15.35 -16.00 0.02
C ASN A 556 -16.81 -15.54 0.16
N PRO A 557 -17.34 -15.40 1.40
CA PRO A 557 -18.74 -15.06 1.62
C PRO A 557 -19.11 -13.67 1.11
N TYR A 558 -18.16 -12.73 1.02
CA TYR A 558 -18.40 -11.39 0.50
C TYR A 558 -18.49 -11.37 -1.03
N ALA A 559 -17.63 -12.15 -1.71
CA ALA A 559 -17.68 -12.32 -3.16
C ALA A 559 -18.99 -13.01 -3.58
N LEU A 560 -19.40 -14.07 -2.87
CA LEU A 560 -20.67 -14.74 -3.11
C LEU A 560 -21.87 -13.80 -2.91
N ALA A 561 -21.88 -13.05 -1.81
CA ALA A 561 -22.95 -12.09 -1.53
C ALA A 561 -23.04 -10.99 -2.59
N TYR A 562 -21.91 -10.52 -3.12
CA TYR A 562 -21.88 -9.52 -4.19
C TYR A 562 -22.35 -10.10 -5.53
N ALA A 563 -21.91 -11.30 -5.90
CA ALA A 563 -22.40 -11.99 -7.10
C ALA A 563 -23.92 -12.22 -7.05
N GLN A 564 -24.44 -12.63 -5.88
CA GLN A 564 -25.87 -12.79 -5.64
C GLN A 564 -26.63 -11.47 -5.69
N PHE A 565 -26.04 -10.37 -5.19
CA PHE A 565 -26.63 -9.04 -5.33
C PHE A 565 -26.76 -8.61 -6.80
N LEU A 566 -25.73 -8.84 -7.62
CA LEU A 566 -25.71 -8.44 -9.03
C LEU A 566 -26.63 -9.31 -9.89
N MET A 567 -26.59 -10.63 -9.71
CA MET A 567 -27.22 -11.60 -10.61
C MET A 567 -28.44 -12.32 -10.02
N GLY A 568 -28.76 -12.11 -8.75
CA GLY A 568 -29.81 -12.86 -8.04
C GLY A 568 -31.24 -12.60 -8.53
N ARG A 569 -31.45 -11.57 -9.36
CA ARG A 569 -32.75 -11.25 -10.00
C ARG A 569 -32.73 -11.43 -11.52
N VAL A 570 -31.66 -11.99 -12.07
CA VAL A 570 -31.48 -12.16 -13.51
C VAL A 570 -31.88 -13.59 -13.85
N ILE A 571 -33.03 -13.78 -14.48
CA ILE A 571 -33.55 -15.13 -14.74
C ILE A 571 -32.89 -15.75 -15.96
N LYS A 572 -32.44 -17.01 -15.81
CA LYS A 572 -31.89 -17.82 -16.91
C LYS A 572 -33.00 -18.22 -17.88
N CYS A 573 -32.79 -17.96 -19.17
CA CYS A 573 -33.71 -18.31 -20.26
C CYS A 573 -32.98 -19.16 -21.29
N GLU A 574 -33.58 -20.27 -21.72
CA GLU A 574 -32.95 -21.21 -22.66
C GLU A 574 -32.85 -20.64 -24.07
N HIS A 575 -33.86 -19.85 -24.47
CA HIS A 575 -33.99 -19.25 -25.80
C HIS A 575 -34.59 -17.84 -25.73
N GLU A 576 -34.40 -17.04 -26.78
CA GLU A 576 -34.75 -15.61 -26.84
C GLU A 576 -36.24 -15.33 -26.63
N GLY A 577 -37.13 -16.27 -26.99
CA GLY A 577 -38.58 -16.14 -26.82
C GLY A 577 -39.04 -16.02 -25.36
N GLN A 578 -38.25 -16.51 -24.41
CA GLN A 578 -38.54 -16.50 -22.97
C GLN A 578 -38.14 -15.18 -22.30
N LEU A 579 -37.23 -14.41 -22.91
CA LEU A 579 -36.60 -13.25 -22.29
C LEU A 579 -37.63 -12.21 -21.80
N LYS A 580 -38.64 -11.92 -22.61
CA LYS A 580 -39.69 -10.93 -22.33
C LYS A 580 -40.61 -11.29 -21.15
N LEU A 581 -40.62 -12.54 -20.70
CA LEU A 581 -41.48 -13.02 -19.62
C LEU A 581 -41.01 -12.54 -18.25
N TYR A 582 -39.76 -12.11 -18.13
CA TYR A 582 -39.14 -11.71 -16.88
C TYR A 582 -38.64 -10.25 -16.97
N PRO A 583 -38.69 -9.48 -15.88
CA PRO A 583 -38.19 -8.10 -15.88
C PRO A 583 -36.68 -7.98 -16.19
N ARG A 584 -35.91 -8.99 -15.79
CA ARG A 584 -34.47 -9.14 -16.09
C ARG A 584 -34.17 -10.60 -16.40
N SER A 585 -33.60 -10.87 -17.56
CA SER A 585 -33.27 -12.23 -18.00
C SER A 585 -32.10 -12.27 -18.97
N ILE A 586 -31.50 -13.45 -19.13
CA ILE A 586 -30.36 -13.67 -20.01
C ILE A 586 -30.38 -15.08 -20.62
N THR A 587 -29.88 -15.22 -21.84
CA THR A 587 -29.61 -16.53 -22.48
C THR A 587 -28.15 -16.97 -22.32
N PRO A 588 -27.82 -18.27 -22.51
CA PRO A 588 -26.44 -18.75 -22.54
C PRO A 588 -25.59 -18.05 -23.61
N THR A 589 -26.22 -17.57 -24.69
CA THR A 589 -25.60 -16.81 -25.78
C THR A 589 -25.40 -15.33 -25.47
N CYS A 590 -25.63 -14.91 -24.22
CA CYS A 590 -25.44 -13.54 -23.74
C CYS A 590 -26.41 -12.50 -24.33
N MET A 591 -27.61 -12.93 -24.74
CA MET A 591 -28.71 -12.01 -25.05
C MET A 591 -29.40 -11.62 -23.74
N VAL A 592 -29.29 -10.35 -23.35
CA VAL A 592 -29.86 -9.81 -22.10
C VAL A 592 -31.13 -9.05 -22.38
N TYR A 593 -32.16 -9.28 -21.58
CA TYR A 593 -33.37 -8.47 -21.56
C TYR A 593 -33.50 -7.76 -20.21
N GLN A 594 -33.52 -6.43 -20.23
CA GLN A 594 -33.70 -5.59 -19.06
C GLN A 594 -34.27 -4.23 -19.47
N ASN A 595 -35.02 -3.57 -18.57
CA ASN A 595 -35.67 -2.29 -18.85
C ASN A 595 -36.48 -2.31 -20.16
N HIS A 596 -37.21 -3.41 -20.40
CA HIS A 596 -38.01 -3.66 -21.60
C HIS A 596 -37.23 -3.67 -22.93
N THR A 597 -35.90 -3.90 -22.90
CA THR A 597 -35.05 -3.93 -24.10
C THR A 597 -34.18 -5.18 -24.12
N ALA A 598 -34.16 -5.90 -25.25
CA ALA A 598 -33.20 -6.97 -25.51
C ALA A 598 -31.91 -6.40 -26.14
N ARG A 599 -30.74 -6.83 -25.68
CA ARG A 599 -29.43 -6.47 -26.26
C ARG A 599 -28.47 -7.65 -26.20
N GLN A 600 -27.71 -7.82 -27.27
CA GLN A 600 -26.56 -8.72 -27.28
C GLN A 600 -25.40 -8.06 -26.55
N ILE A 601 -24.79 -8.77 -25.60
CA ILE A 601 -23.51 -8.35 -25.04
C ILE A 601 -22.44 -8.54 -26.12
N ASP A 602 -21.55 -7.55 -26.28
CA ASP A 602 -20.44 -7.62 -27.23
C ASP A 602 -19.63 -8.90 -26.99
N PHE A 603 -19.39 -9.68 -28.05
CA PHE A 603 -18.67 -10.95 -28.02
C PHE A 603 -17.31 -10.82 -27.33
N LYS A 604 -16.62 -9.69 -27.54
CA LYS A 604 -15.29 -9.42 -26.94
C LYS A 604 -15.30 -9.41 -25.42
N VAL A 605 -16.46 -9.16 -24.78
CA VAL A 605 -16.59 -9.05 -23.32
C VAL A 605 -16.40 -10.39 -22.63
N TYR A 606 -16.81 -11.50 -23.25
CA TYR A 606 -16.83 -12.85 -22.66
C TYR A 606 -16.04 -13.89 -23.47
N GLU A 607 -15.48 -13.53 -24.62
CA GLU A 607 -14.64 -14.41 -25.45
C GLU A 607 -13.37 -14.89 -24.74
N ILE A 608 -12.93 -14.12 -23.74
CA ILE A 608 -11.80 -14.44 -22.86
C ILE A 608 -12.39 -14.63 -21.46
N PRO A 609 -12.47 -15.87 -20.95
CA PRO A 609 -12.99 -16.12 -19.60
C PRO A 609 -11.96 -15.71 -18.55
N TYR A 610 -12.41 -15.08 -17.46
CA TYR A 610 -11.61 -14.67 -16.31
C TYR A 610 -12.04 -15.36 -15.00
N ILE A 611 -13.25 -15.89 -14.95
CA ILE A 611 -13.90 -16.45 -13.77
C ILE A 611 -13.61 -17.95 -13.66
N GLY A 612 -13.06 -18.36 -12.53
CA GLY A 612 -12.84 -19.76 -12.15
C GLY A 612 -11.44 -20.31 -12.46
N SER A 613 -11.08 -21.38 -11.75
CA SER A 613 -9.77 -22.05 -11.80
C SER A 613 -9.34 -22.54 -13.19
N ARG A 614 -10.29 -22.74 -14.12
CA ARG A 614 -10.05 -23.17 -15.50
C ARG A 614 -9.92 -22.02 -16.51
N ALA A 615 -10.14 -20.78 -16.10
CA ALA A 615 -10.07 -19.60 -16.97
C ALA A 615 -8.67 -19.43 -17.58
N ILE A 616 -7.61 -19.57 -16.77
CA ILE A 616 -6.21 -19.49 -17.24
C ILE A 616 -5.94 -20.51 -18.34
N LYS A 617 -6.41 -21.76 -18.17
CA LYS A 617 -6.21 -22.82 -19.15
C LYS A 617 -6.83 -22.47 -20.51
N LYS A 618 -8.06 -21.94 -20.52
CA LYS A 618 -8.73 -21.49 -21.75
C LYS A 618 -8.04 -20.28 -22.39
N GLN A 619 -7.53 -19.34 -21.58
CA GLN A 619 -6.73 -18.22 -22.10
C GLN A 619 -5.44 -18.70 -22.76
N ILE A 620 -4.73 -19.65 -22.14
CA ILE A 620 -3.55 -20.28 -22.71
C ILE A 620 -3.90 -20.99 -24.02
N GLU A 621 -4.93 -21.85 -24.04
CA GLU A 621 -5.34 -22.58 -25.25
C GLU A 621 -5.64 -21.64 -26.42
N LYS A 622 -6.34 -20.53 -26.17
CA LYS A 622 -6.67 -19.53 -27.18
C LYS A 622 -5.44 -18.77 -27.68
N ARG A 623 -4.58 -18.29 -26.78
CA ARG A 623 -3.36 -17.58 -27.17
C ARG A 623 -2.36 -18.49 -27.87
N GLU A 624 -2.27 -19.77 -27.48
CA GLU A 624 -1.49 -20.77 -28.20
C GLU A 624 -2.07 -21.07 -29.59
N GLN A 625 -3.40 -21.00 -29.76
CA GLN A 625 -4.01 -21.11 -31.08
C GLN A 625 -3.66 -19.90 -31.97
N GLU A 626 -3.83 -18.67 -31.45
CA GLU A 626 -3.46 -17.44 -32.17
C GLU A 626 -1.97 -17.45 -32.56
N LEU A 627 -1.09 -17.91 -31.66
CA LEU A 627 0.34 -18.07 -31.93
C LEU A 627 0.60 -19.06 -33.06
N ARG A 628 -0.05 -20.23 -33.04
CA ARG A 628 0.08 -21.25 -34.11
C ARG A 628 -0.39 -20.71 -35.46
N GLU A 629 -1.51 -19.99 -35.50
CA GLU A 629 -2.02 -19.37 -36.73
C GLU A 629 -1.02 -18.34 -37.28
N LEU A 630 -0.46 -17.49 -36.40
CA LEU A 630 0.53 -16.48 -36.77
C LEU A 630 1.86 -17.07 -37.24
N GLU A 631 2.31 -18.17 -36.63
CA GLU A 631 3.50 -18.92 -37.06
C GLU A 631 3.32 -19.52 -38.45
N GLN A 632 2.14 -20.09 -38.74
CA GLN A 632 1.82 -20.59 -40.08
C GLN A 632 1.82 -19.49 -41.14
N GLU A 633 1.33 -18.29 -40.80
CA GLU A 633 1.36 -17.13 -41.70
C GLU A 633 2.79 -16.62 -41.94
N LEU A 634 3.62 -16.54 -40.90
CA LEU A 634 5.03 -16.19 -41.02
C LEU A 634 5.80 -17.19 -41.87
N ASP A 635 5.56 -18.48 -41.69
CA ASP A 635 6.17 -19.54 -42.51
C ASP A 635 5.80 -19.41 -44.00
N LYS A 636 4.55 -19.07 -44.31
CA LYS A 636 4.12 -18.80 -45.70
C LYS A 636 4.89 -17.60 -46.28
N LEU A 637 4.96 -16.49 -45.53
CA LEU A 637 5.67 -15.29 -45.96
C LEU A 637 7.19 -15.52 -46.12
N TYR A 638 7.83 -16.29 -45.24
CA TYR A 638 9.24 -16.65 -45.39
C TYR A 638 9.50 -17.51 -46.63
N ARG A 639 8.60 -18.45 -46.96
CA ARG A 639 8.70 -19.24 -48.21
C ARG A 639 8.52 -18.38 -49.44
N GLU A 640 7.59 -17.41 -49.42
CA GLU A 640 7.39 -16.47 -50.52
C GLU A 640 8.59 -15.54 -50.68
N LYS A 641 9.12 -15.00 -49.58
CA LYS A 641 10.36 -14.23 -49.56
C LYS A 641 11.51 -15.00 -50.18
N PHE A 642 11.73 -16.25 -49.75
CA PHE A 642 12.81 -17.10 -50.27
C PHE A 642 12.73 -17.28 -51.79
N LYS A 643 11.54 -17.56 -52.34
CA LYS A 643 11.32 -17.70 -53.79
C LYS A 643 11.64 -16.40 -54.56
N LEU A 644 11.28 -15.25 -53.99
CA LEU A 644 11.54 -13.96 -54.62
C LEU A 644 13.01 -13.55 -54.52
N THR A 645 13.68 -13.88 -53.43
CA THR A 645 15.14 -13.68 -53.29
C THR A 645 15.90 -14.55 -54.28
N GLU A 646 15.51 -15.83 -54.45
CA GLU A 646 16.08 -16.73 -55.46
C GLU A 646 15.90 -16.15 -56.89
N CYS A 647 14.69 -15.64 -57.20
CA CYS A 647 14.43 -14.93 -58.46
C CYS A 647 15.33 -13.70 -58.63
N GLN A 648 15.50 -12.90 -57.57
CA GLN A 648 16.35 -11.72 -57.59
C GLN A 648 17.82 -12.07 -57.84
N GLU A 649 18.34 -13.15 -57.24
CA GLU A 649 19.71 -13.63 -57.44
C GLU A 649 19.94 -14.15 -58.86
N GLU A 650 19.03 -14.95 -59.40
CA GLU A 650 19.10 -15.47 -60.79
C GLU A 650 19.12 -14.33 -61.84
N LEU A 651 18.39 -13.24 -61.56
CA LEU A 651 18.31 -12.05 -62.43
C LEU A 651 19.48 -11.06 -62.24
N SER A 652 20.09 -11.04 -61.05
CA SER A 652 21.06 -10.00 -60.65
C SER A 652 22.53 -10.41 -60.74
N GLY A 653 22.84 -11.66 -61.16
CA GLY A 653 24.19 -12.23 -61.20
C GLY A 653 25.31 -11.20 -61.41
N ALA A 654 26.29 -11.19 -60.50
CA ALA A 654 27.41 -10.23 -60.38
C ALA A 654 27.18 -8.94 -61.18
N ARG A 655 26.42 -8.00 -60.57
CA ARG A 655 25.79 -6.75 -61.08
C ARG A 655 26.36 -6.01 -62.30
N ASP A 656 27.57 -6.29 -62.77
CA ASP A 656 28.22 -5.66 -63.93
C ASP A 656 28.51 -6.61 -65.12
N GLU A 657 28.60 -7.93 -64.93
CA GLU A 657 29.05 -8.85 -66.01
C GLU A 657 27.93 -9.20 -66.99
N LYS A 658 26.73 -9.53 -66.49
CA LYS A 658 25.61 -9.91 -67.38
C LYS A 658 25.15 -8.72 -68.23
N ASP A 659 25.07 -7.52 -67.66
CA ASP A 659 24.62 -6.33 -68.41
C ASP A 659 25.63 -5.94 -69.51
N ARG A 660 26.94 -6.18 -69.30
CA ARG A 660 27.98 -6.06 -70.35
C ARG A 660 27.85 -7.12 -71.43
N GLU A 661 27.58 -8.38 -71.07
CA GLU A 661 27.35 -9.47 -72.04
C GLU A 661 26.13 -9.20 -72.94
N TYR A 662 25.07 -8.61 -72.38
CA TYR A 662 23.91 -8.16 -73.16
C TYR A 662 24.24 -7.01 -74.13
N ALA A 663 25.08 -6.05 -73.71
CA ALA A 663 25.48 -4.93 -74.54
C ALA A 663 26.38 -5.34 -75.72
N LEU A 664 27.24 -6.35 -75.53
CA LEU A 664 28.17 -6.85 -76.55
C LEU A 664 27.56 -7.89 -77.50
N LEU A 665 26.33 -8.36 -77.20
CA LEU A 665 25.74 -9.48 -77.91
C LEU A 665 25.45 -9.16 -79.39
N GLU A 666 25.06 -7.92 -79.67
CA GLU A 666 24.73 -7.46 -81.02
C GLU A 666 25.96 -7.44 -81.94
N ASP A 667 27.09 -6.95 -81.42
CA ASP A 667 28.36 -6.87 -82.14
C ASP A 667 28.92 -8.28 -82.41
N ARG A 668 28.91 -9.14 -81.39
CA ARG A 668 29.39 -10.53 -81.49
C ARG A 668 28.59 -11.34 -82.51
N MET A 669 27.28 -11.14 -82.60
CA MET A 669 26.44 -11.81 -83.59
C MET A 669 26.72 -11.34 -85.03
N THR A 670 27.21 -10.11 -85.19
CA THR A 670 27.58 -9.54 -86.48
C THR A 670 28.92 -10.12 -86.97
N GLU A 671 29.90 -10.27 -86.07
CA GLU A 671 31.18 -10.94 -86.37
C GLU A 671 30.99 -12.40 -86.83
N LEU A 672 30.06 -13.13 -86.22
CA LEU A 672 29.81 -14.55 -86.51
C LEU A 672 29.27 -14.81 -87.92
N LEU A 673 28.73 -13.81 -88.61
CA LEU A 673 28.25 -13.95 -89.99
C LEU A 673 29.40 -14.13 -90.99
N MET A 674 30.64 -13.75 -90.65
CA MET A 674 31.83 -13.84 -91.53
C MET A 674 32.46 -15.24 -91.58
N LEU A 675 32.05 -16.15 -90.68
CA LEU A 675 32.68 -17.47 -90.53
C LEU A 675 32.58 -18.31 -91.82
N ALA A 676 31.43 -18.30 -92.52
CA ALA A 676 31.21 -19.09 -93.72
C ALA A 676 32.13 -18.71 -94.90
N GLU A 677 32.47 -17.42 -95.03
CA GLU A 677 33.34 -16.92 -96.11
C GLU A 677 34.81 -17.30 -95.90
N ILE A 678 35.24 -17.43 -94.64
CA ILE A 678 36.60 -17.82 -94.27
C ILE A 678 36.84 -19.30 -94.54
N GLU A 679 35.85 -20.15 -94.27
CA GLU A 679 35.96 -21.61 -94.49
C GLU A 679 36.14 -21.97 -95.97
N GLU A 680 35.48 -21.24 -96.88
CA GLU A 680 35.61 -21.47 -98.31
C GLU A 680 37.00 -21.09 -98.86
N LYS A 681 37.60 -20.01 -98.33
CA LYS A 681 38.94 -19.53 -98.76
C LYS A 681 40.06 -20.51 -98.37
N ILE A 682 39.97 -21.11 -97.17
CA ILE A 682 40.96 -22.09 -96.67
C ILE A 682 41.02 -23.33 -97.59
N VAL A 683 39.88 -23.80 -98.07
CA VAL A 683 39.81 -24.99 -98.94
C VAL A 683 40.45 -24.74 -100.31
N LYS A 684 40.31 -23.53 -100.87
CA LYS A 684 40.92 -23.16 -102.16
C LYS A 684 42.44 -23.10 -102.10
N LEU A 685 42.98 -22.40 -101.10
CA LEU A 685 44.43 -22.24 -100.93
C LEU A 685 45.14 -23.56 -100.60
N SER A 686 44.48 -24.47 -99.87
CA SER A 686 45.06 -25.78 -99.51
C SER A 686 45.32 -26.68 -100.71
N ARG A 687 44.53 -26.56 -101.78
CA ARG A 687 44.75 -27.32 -103.04
C ARG A 687 45.89 -26.77 -103.88
N GLU A 688 46.17 -25.47 -103.81
CA GLU A 688 47.25 -24.82 -104.56
C GLU A 688 48.62 -25.25 -104.03
N ARG A 689 48.73 -25.41 -102.70
CA ARG A 689 49.94 -25.87 -102.00
C ARG A 689 50.46 -27.24 -102.45
N GLU A 690 49.57 -28.19 -102.75
CA GLU A 690 49.94 -29.58 -103.06
C GLU A 690 50.59 -29.75 -104.45
N SER A 691 50.63 -28.71 -105.28
CA SER A 691 51.06 -28.77 -106.69
C SER A 691 52.50 -28.32 -106.99
N ILE A 692 53.27 -27.88 -105.98
CA ILE A 692 54.58 -27.23 -106.17
C ILE A 692 55.76 -28.25 -105.99
N ASP A 693 56.69 -28.30 -106.96
CA ASP A 693 57.86 -29.20 -106.99
C ASP A 693 59.04 -28.67 -106.13
N THR A 694 59.59 -29.51 -105.25
CA THR A 694 60.58 -29.17 -104.21
C THR A 694 61.97 -29.77 -104.42
N SER A 695 62.23 -30.37 -105.58
CA SER A 695 63.43 -31.19 -105.84
C SER A 695 64.81 -30.48 -105.75
N GLY A 696 64.88 -29.14 -105.84
CA GLY A 696 66.12 -28.35 -105.74
C GLY A 696 66.45 -27.72 -104.38
N ILE A 697 65.64 -27.95 -103.35
CA ILE A 697 65.70 -27.24 -102.05
C ILE A 697 66.43 -28.09 -100.97
N LYS A 698 66.60 -29.40 -101.22
CA LYS A 698 67.04 -30.41 -100.23
C LYS A 698 68.42 -30.17 -99.58
N ALA A 699 69.41 -29.67 -100.32
CA ALA A 699 70.77 -29.49 -99.78
C ALA A 699 70.87 -28.27 -98.84
N LEU A 700 70.12 -27.20 -99.12
CA LEU A 700 69.97 -26.06 -98.22
C LEU A 700 69.00 -26.38 -97.07
N GLU A 701 67.98 -27.21 -97.30
CA GLU A 701 67.13 -27.80 -96.25
C GLU A 701 67.90 -28.69 -95.28
N GLU A 702 68.95 -29.40 -95.69
CA GLU A 702 69.77 -30.24 -94.80
C GLU A 702 70.71 -29.40 -93.91
N GLY A 703 71.29 -28.32 -94.45
CA GLY A 703 72.05 -27.33 -93.68
C GLY A 703 71.15 -26.56 -92.72
N LEU A 704 69.97 -26.15 -93.21
CA LEU A 704 68.89 -25.60 -92.39
C LEU A 704 68.43 -26.63 -91.37
N ALA A 705 68.34 -27.93 -91.70
CA ALA A 705 67.88 -28.98 -90.79
C ALA A 705 68.84 -29.17 -89.61
N LYS A 706 70.15 -29.05 -89.81
CA LYS A 706 71.14 -29.10 -88.72
C LYS A 706 71.01 -27.89 -87.79
N LEU A 707 70.95 -26.68 -88.35
CA LEU A 707 70.70 -25.45 -87.57
C LEU A 707 69.31 -25.47 -86.93
N VAL A 708 68.31 -26.10 -87.55
CA VAL A 708 66.97 -26.33 -87.01
C VAL A 708 66.98 -27.40 -85.93
N VAL A 709 67.87 -28.41 -85.97
CA VAL A 709 68.03 -29.38 -84.89
C VAL A 709 68.73 -28.73 -83.69
N GLU A 710 69.75 -27.90 -83.90
CA GLU A 710 70.39 -27.12 -82.83
C GLU A 710 69.43 -26.05 -82.28
N GLU A 711 68.70 -25.33 -83.14
CA GLU A 711 67.62 -24.41 -82.75
C GLU A 711 66.55 -25.18 -81.98
N LYS A 712 66.07 -26.33 -82.46
CA LYS A 712 65.07 -27.16 -81.73
C LYS A 712 65.60 -27.70 -80.41
N ALA A 713 66.88 -28.03 -80.30
CA ALA A 713 67.46 -28.51 -79.05
C ALA A 713 67.57 -27.37 -78.02
N LEU A 714 68.06 -26.20 -78.46
CA LEU A 714 68.11 -24.98 -77.64
C LEU A 714 66.71 -24.45 -77.32
N GLU A 715 65.76 -24.56 -78.24
CA GLU A 715 64.36 -24.17 -78.09
C GLU A 715 63.63 -25.17 -77.17
N ALA A 716 63.92 -26.46 -77.25
CA ALA A 716 63.43 -27.45 -76.28
C ALA A 716 64.02 -27.25 -74.87
N GLU A 717 65.30 -26.91 -74.75
CA GLU A 717 65.91 -26.59 -73.46
C GLU A 717 65.37 -25.26 -72.91
N LYS A 718 65.22 -24.25 -73.78
CA LYS A 718 64.57 -22.97 -73.46
C LYS A 718 63.13 -23.19 -73.04
N ASP A 719 62.34 -23.97 -73.74
CA ASP A 719 60.94 -24.29 -73.43
C ASP A 719 60.84 -25.09 -72.12
N LYS A 720 61.80 -25.97 -71.84
CA LYS A 720 61.87 -26.68 -70.55
C LYS A 720 62.18 -25.73 -69.40
N VAL A 721 63.15 -24.83 -69.57
CA VAL A 721 63.51 -23.81 -68.56
C VAL A 721 62.37 -22.80 -68.41
N GLN A 722 61.78 -22.32 -69.50
CA GLN A 722 60.64 -21.40 -69.55
C GLN A 722 59.37 -22.03 -68.97
N GLY A 723 59.14 -23.31 -69.23
CA GLY A 723 58.07 -24.08 -68.61
C GLY A 723 58.27 -24.20 -67.09
N ARG A 724 59.51 -24.40 -66.64
CA ARG A 724 59.84 -24.42 -65.21
C ARG A 724 59.74 -23.03 -64.56
N VAL A 725 60.17 -21.97 -65.24
CA VAL A 725 59.92 -20.57 -64.83
C VAL A 725 58.41 -20.32 -64.73
N GLY A 726 57.62 -20.82 -65.68
CA GLY A 726 56.15 -20.73 -65.65
C GLY A 726 55.53 -21.50 -64.50
N MET A 727 56.02 -22.71 -64.17
CA MET A 727 55.56 -23.48 -63.01
C MET A 727 55.91 -22.76 -61.69
N VAL A 728 57.15 -22.32 -61.53
CA VAL A 728 57.58 -21.57 -60.33
C VAL A 728 56.86 -20.22 -60.23
N THR A 729 56.55 -19.56 -61.35
CA THR A 729 55.76 -18.32 -61.37
C THR A 729 54.31 -18.58 -60.96
N LYS A 730 53.67 -19.65 -61.46
CA LYS A 730 52.32 -20.06 -61.02
C LYS A 730 52.28 -20.44 -59.55
N GLU A 731 53.30 -21.16 -59.06
CA GLU A 731 53.42 -21.48 -57.64
C GLU A 731 53.60 -20.20 -56.81
N LEU A 732 54.45 -19.25 -57.24
CA LEU A 732 54.60 -17.94 -56.59
C LEU A 732 53.29 -17.13 -56.60
N GLU A 733 52.53 -17.14 -57.70
CA GLU A 733 51.22 -16.48 -57.79
C GLU A 733 50.19 -17.13 -56.85
N PHE A 734 50.17 -18.47 -56.78
CA PHE A 734 49.33 -19.21 -55.86
C PHE A 734 49.69 -18.91 -54.39
N ARG A 735 50.98 -18.99 -54.04
CA ARG A 735 51.49 -18.66 -52.70
C ARG A 735 51.29 -17.19 -52.35
N ALA A 736 51.37 -16.27 -53.31
CA ALA A 736 51.04 -14.86 -53.09
C ALA A 736 49.54 -14.66 -52.80
N GLY A 737 48.67 -15.49 -53.39
CA GLY A 737 47.26 -15.58 -53.02
C GLY A 737 47.08 -16.02 -51.56
N GLU A 738 47.75 -17.11 -51.17
CA GLU A 738 47.76 -17.60 -49.78
C GLU A 738 48.35 -16.56 -48.81
N GLU A 739 49.42 -15.86 -49.19
CA GLU A 739 50.05 -14.80 -48.40
C GLU A 739 49.08 -13.65 -48.19
N LYS A 740 48.41 -13.19 -49.24
CA LYS A 740 47.43 -12.10 -49.16
C LYS A 740 46.28 -12.47 -48.23
N GLN A 741 45.77 -13.70 -48.31
CA GLN A 741 44.72 -14.18 -47.43
C GLN A 741 45.21 -14.26 -45.97
N LEU A 742 46.36 -14.89 -45.74
CA LEU A 742 46.92 -15.07 -44.40
C LEU A 742 47.31 -13.72 -43.77
N LYS A 743 47.73 -12.74 -44.58
CA LYS A 743 47.97 -11.36 -44.14
C LYS A 743 46.68 -10.66 -43.72
N MET A 744 45.59 -10.83 -44.47
CA MET A 744 44.27 -10.30 -44.07
C MET A 744 43.80 -10.93 -42.75
N GLU A 745 43.97 -12.25 -42.59
CA GLU A 745 43.66 -12.97 -41.35
C GLU A 745 44.53 -12.48 -40.18
N LEU A 746 45.82 -12.26 -40.40
CA LEU A 746 46.75 -11.73 -39.41
C LEU A 746 46.38 -10.30 -38.99
N GLU A 747 46.08 -9.42 -39.95
CA GLU A 747 45.65 -8.05 -39.67
C GLU A 747 44.31 -8.02 -38.92
N SER A 748 43.40 -8.93 -39.24
CA SER A 748 42.13 -9.07 -38.53
C SER A 748 42.34 -9.56 -37.10
N ALA A 749 43.13 -10.62 -36.91
CA ALA A 749 43.46 -11.17 -35.59
C ALA A 749 44.22 -10.15 -34.72
N ARG A 750 45.12 -9.37 -35.33
CA ARG A 750 45.83 -8.28 -34.66
C ARG A 750 44.86 -7.17 -34.23
N ARG A 751 43.95 -6.74 -35.11
CA ARG A 751 42.92 -5.76 -34.75
C ARG A 751 42.05 -6.24 -33.60
N GLU A 752 41.58 -7.49 -33.64
CA GLU A 752 40.77 -8.07 -32.57
C GLU A 752 41.54 -8.14 -31.24
N PHE A 753 42.81 -8.53 -31.29
CA PHE A 753 43.67 -8.57 -30.10
C PHE A 753 43.94 -7.18 -29.53
N ASP A 754 44.29 -6.21 -30.37
CA ASP A 754 44.58 -4.83 -29.97
C ASP A 754 43.32 -4.14 -29.41
N GLU A 755 42.15 -4.39 -30.02
CA GLU A 755 40.86 -3.92 -29.52
C GLU A 755 40.53 -4.53 -28.15
N PHE A 756 40.73 -5.84 -27.99
CA PHE A 756 40.54 -6.52 -26.70
C PHE A 756 41.46 -5.97 -25.61
N CYS A 757 42.74 -5.72 -25.93
CA CYS A 757 43.70 -5.13 -25.00
C CYS A 757 43.33 -3.69 -24.63
N SER A 758 42.86 -2.90 -25.59
CA SER A 758 42.41 -1.52 -25.36
C SER A 758 41.18 -1.47 -24.44
N GLN A 759 40.29 -2.47 -24.53
CA GLN A 759 39.15 -2.62 -23.63
C GLN A 759 39.52 -3.18 -22.24
N ASN A 760 40.71 -3.79 -22.09
CA ASN A 760 41.14 -4.47 -20.86
C ASN A 760 42.61 -4.18 -20.51
N PRO A 761 43.02 -2.90 -20.34
CA PRO A 761 44.43 -2.52 -20.19
C PRO A 761 45.08 -3.12 -18.94
N ASP A 762 44.34 -3.23 -17.83
CA ASP A 762 44.84 -3.76 -16.56
C ASP A 762 45.20 -5.25 -16.62
N LEU A 763 44.66 -5.99 -17.60
CA LEU A 763 44.87 -7.42 -17.79
C LEU A 763 46.05 -7.76 -18.71
N VAL A 764 46.57 -6.79 -19.46
CA VAL A 764 47.62 -7.04 -20.47
C VAL A 764 48.90 -7.56 -19.84
N GLY A 765 49.34 -6.97 -18.71
CA GLY A 765 50.55 -7.39 -18.02
C GLY A 765 50.49 -8.83 -17.50
N ASP A 766 49.39 -9.18 -16.82
CA ASP A 766 49.16 -10.54 -16.30
C ASP A 766 48.92 -11.55 -17.43
N GLY A 767 48.24 -11.13 -18.49
CA GLY A 767 47.97 -11.91 -19.69
C GLY A 767 49.26 -12.30 -20.42
N GLU A 768 50.15 -11.35 -20.68
CA GLU A 768 51.41 -11.63 -21.39
C GLU A 768 52.33 -12.52 -20.56
N LYS A 769 52.45 -12.26 -19.25
CA LYS A 769 53.25 -13.10 -18.34
C LYS A 769 52.76 -14.56 -18.36
N ARG A 770 51.45 -14.77 -18.32
CA ARG A 770 50.87 -16.12 -18.36
C ARG A 770 51.00 -16.78 -19.73
N PHE A 771 50.96 -16.01 -20.81
CA PHE A 771 51.21 -16.50 -22.16
C PHE A 771 52.65 -17.00 -22.32
N GLU A 772 53.63 -16.24 -21.82
CA GLU A 772 55.05 -16.62 -21.81
C GLU A 772 55.33 -17.88 -20.99
N GLU A 773 54.63 -18.07 -19.86
CA GLU A 773 54.73 -19.29 -19.06
C GLU A 773 54.22 -20.54 -19.79
N GLU A 774 53.08 -20.43 -20.49
CA GLU A 774 52.50 -21.53 -21.26
C GLU A 774 53.32 -21.86 -22.53
N LEU A 775 53.97 -20.87 -23.14
CA LEU A 775 54.87 -21.01 -24.29
C LEU A 775 56.09 -21.90 -24.03
N LYS A 776 56.51 -22.08 -22.76
CA LYS A 776 57.66 -22.92 -22.40
C LYS A 776 57.46 -24.42 -22.69
N GLY A 777 56.22 -24.86 -22.95
CA GLY A 777 55.93 -26.28 -23.20
C GLY A 777 54.87 -26.57 -24.27
N LYS A 778 54.29 -25.56 -24.92
CA LYS A 778 53.18 -25.71 -25.89
C LYS A 778 53.34 -24.75 -27.06
N SER A 779 52.85 -25.12 -28.25
CA SER A 779 52.80 -24.18 -29.38
C SER A 779 51.68 -23.15 -29.22
N PRO A 780 51.78 -21.96 -29.86
CA PRO A 780 50.74 -20.93 -29.80
C PRO A 780 49.32 -21.44 -30.12
N GLY A 781 49.19 -22.28 -31.17
CA GLY A 781 47.91 -22.91 -31.52
C GLY A 781 47.36 -23.88 -30.47
N GLN A 782 48.22 -24.63 -29.77
CA GLN A 782 47.82 -25.52 -28.67
C GLN A 782 47.34 -24.73 -27.44
N ILE A 783 47.98 -23.59 -27.15
CA ILE A 783 47.55 -22.68 -26.08
C ILE A 783 46.14 -22.17 -26.40
N ALA A 784 45.91 -21.66 -27.61
CA ALA A 784 44.60 -21.17 -28.02
C ALA A 784 43.52 -22.27 -27.93
N GLN A 785 43.82 -23.49 -28.38
CA GLN A 785 42.87 -24.61 -28.31
C GLN A 785 42.52 -25.00 -26.86
N ASN A 786 43.50 -25.13 -25.97
CA ASN A 786 43.29 -25.52 -24.59
C ASN A 786 42.41 -24.52 -23.83
N PHE A 787 42.72 -23.23 -23.95
CA PHE A 787 41.95 -22.18 -23.28
C PHE A 787 40.58 -21.92 -23.94
N SER A 788 40.39 -22.27 -25.21
CA SER A 788 39.07 -22.20 -25.88
C SER A 788 38.01 -23.09 -25.21
N SER A 789 38.41 -24.29 -24.76
CA SER A 789 37.51 -25.22 -24.08
C SER A 789 37.14 -24.74 -22.67
N SER A 790 38.12 -24.16 -21.96
CA SER A 790 37.94 -23.57 -20.64
C SER A 790 37.11 -22.28 -20.68
N LEU A 791 37.19 -21.50 -21.77
CA LEU A 791 36.36 -20.32 -22.01
C LEU A 791 34.88 -20.66 -22.04
N LYS A 792 34.50 -21.72 -22.78
CA LYS A 792 33.09 -22.16 -22.84
C LYS A 792 32.57 -22.55 -21.45
N GLY A 793 33.37 -23.25 -20.64
CA GLY A 793 33.00 -23.60 -19.27
C GLY A 793 32.82 -22.37 -18.36
N LEU A 794 33.72 -21.39 -18.46
CA LEU A 794 33.64 -20.13 -17.71
C LEU A 794 32.46 -19.26 -18.16
N GLU A 795 32.14 -19.23 -19.46
CA GLU A 795 30.98 -18.53 -19.99
C GLU A 795 29.68 -19.12 -19.44
N THR A 796 29.54 -20.44 -19.42
CA THR A 796 28.38 -21.10 -18.79
C THR A 796 28.30 -20.78 -17.29
N LYS A 797 29.43 -20.81 -16.57
CA LYS A 797 29.47 -20.49 -15.14
C LYS A 797 29.08 -19.03 -14.87
N ILE A 798 29.57 -18.08 -15.68
CA ILE A 798 29.22 -16.65 -15.60
C ILE A 798 27.74 -16.44 -15.91
N ASN A 799 27.19 -17.12 -16.92
CA ASN A 799 25.78 -17.01 -17.27
C ASN A 799 24.89 -17.54 -16.15
N ASN A 800 25.25 -18.67 -15.53
CA ASN A 800 24.53 -19.20 -14.37
C ASN A 800 24.62 -18.24 -13.17
N LEU A 801 25.81 -17.70 -12.86
CA LEU A 801 25.97 -16.72 -11.78
C LEU A 801 25.19 -15.42 -12.05
N ARG A 802 25.09 -14.97 -13.30
CA ARG A 802 24.26 -13.83 -13.69
C ARG A 802 22.78 -14.14 -13.52
N ALA A 803 22.33 -15.34 -13.88
CA ALA A 803 20.96 -15.78 -13.64
C ALA A 803 20.64 -15.83 -12.14
N ASP A 804 21.50 -16.46 -11.34
CA ASP A 804 21.39 -16.52 -9.88
C ASP A 804 21.33 -15.10 -9.26
N LEU A 805 22.21 -14.19 -9.70
CA LEU A 805 22.21 -12.79 -9.24
C LEU A 805 20.95 -12.05 -9.64
N THR A 806 20.45 -12.26 -10.86
CA THR A 806 19.20 -11.68 -11.35
C THR A 806 18.03 -12.17 -10.48
N GLU A 807 18.01 -13.47 -10.14
CA GLU A 807 16.99 -14.05 -9.27
C GLU A 807 17.08 -13.51 -7.83
N LEU A 808 18.29 -13.45 -7.26
CA LEU A 808 18.51 -12.91 -5.91
C LEU A 808 18.14 -11.42 -5.81
N ARG A 809 18.53 -10.61 -6.81
CA ARG A 809 18.16 -9.19 -6.90
C ARG A 809 16.65 -9.02 -7.09
N SER A 810 16.02 -9.85 -7.91
CA SER A 810 14.57 -9.86 -8.10
C SER A 810 13.82 -10.19 -6.80
N LYS A 811 14.25 -11.26 -6.10
CA LYS A 811 13.70 -11.66 -4.80
C LYS A 811 13.89 -10.55 -3.76
N PHE A 812 15.06 -9.93 -3.70
CA PHE A 812 15.34 -8.82 -2.81
C PHE A 812 14.46 -7.60 -3.10
N ASN A 813 14.36 -7.20 -4.37
CA ASN A 813 13.53 -6.09 -4.80
C ASN A 813 12.05 -6.34 -4.51
N GLN A 814 11.57 -7.57 -4.73
CA GLN A 814 10.19 -7.96 -4.43
C GLN A 814 9.92 -7.97 -2.91
N LYS A 815 10.84 -8.54 -2.13
CA LYS A 815 10.70 -8.65 -0.66
C LYS A 815 10.76 -7.30 0.03
N TYR A 816 11.63 -6.39 -0.41
CA TYR A 816 11.89 -5.11 0.25
C TYR A 816 11.41 -3.87 -0.52
N ALA A 817 10.65 -4.06 -1.60
CA ALA A 817 10.19 -2.99 -2.50
C ALA A 817 11.32 -2.03 -2.94
N PHE A 818 12.50 -2.59 -3.22
CA PHE A 818 13.68 -1.83 -3.63
C PHE A 818 13.73 -1.71 -5.17
N GLY A 819 14.03 -0.52 -5.67
CA GLY A 819 14.06 -0.21 -7.10
C GLY A 819 15.43 -0.38 -7.76
N GLY A 820 16.33 -1.17 -7.16
CA GLY A 820 17.68 -1.36 -7.71
C GLY A 820 17.67 -2.15 -9.02
N SER A 821 18.68 -1.95 -9.87
CA SER A 821 18.75 -2.66 -11.14
C SER A 821 18.85 -4.18 -10.97
N ILE A 822 17.89 -4.92 -11.53
CA ILE A 822 17.88 -6.40 -11.50
C ILE A 822 18.89 -6.96 -12.52
N THR A 823 19.06 -6.25 -13.64
CA THR A 823 19.90 -6.66 -14.77
C THR A 823 21.21 -5.87 -14.84
N GLY A 824 22.22 -6.45 -15.49
CA GLY A 824 23.53 -5.83 -15.68
C GLY A 824 24.53 -6.09 -14.55
N ASP A 825 25.79 -5.77 -14.81
CA ASP A 825 26.89 -5.99 -13.87
C ASP A 825 27.04 -4.82 -12.86
N ASP A 826 26.20 -3.79 -12.92
CA ASP A 826 26.18 -2.73 -11.92
C ASP A 826 25.57 -3.25 -10.59
N ILE A 827 26.18 -2.90 -9.47
CA ILE A 827 25.75 -3.27 -8.11
C ILE A 827 25.58 -2.04 -7.21
N THR A 828 25.80 -0.84 -7.76
CA THR A 828 25.93 0.40 -7.00
C THR A 828 24.71 0.66 -6.12
N ASP A 829 23.50 0.47 -6.66
CA ASP A 829 22.24 0.62 -5.91
C ASP A 829 22.19 -0.23 -4.63
N PHE A 830 22.58 -1.50 -4.72
CA PHE A 830 22.57 -2.45 -3.60
C PHE A 830 23.70 -2.16 -2.61
N LEU A 831 24.85 -1.69 -3.10
CA LEU A 831 26.01 -1.35 -2.28
C LEU A 831 25.78 -0.04 -1.50
N ASP A 832 25.17 0.95 -2.12
CA ASP A 832 24.77 2.20 -1.47
C ASP A 832 23.66 1.96 -0.44
N LEU A 833 22.69 1.09 -0.76
CA LEU A 833 21.69 0.67 0.20
C LEU A 833 22.32 -0.06 1.39
N TYR A 834 23.27 -0.97 1.14
CA TYR A 834 23.99 -1.68 2.21
C TYR A 834 24.72 -0.71 3.13
N ARG A 835 25.48 0.25 2.57
CA ARG A 835 26.16 1.29 3.37
C ARG A 835 25.19 2.12 4.18
N LYS A 836 24.10 2.59 3.57
CA LYS A 836 23.08 3.40 4.25
C LYS A 836 22.46 2.66 5.45
N LEU A 837 22.12 1.39 5.25
CA LEU A 837 21.51 0.56 6.29
C LEU A 837 22.50 0.20 7.40
N ALA A 838 23.73 -0.18 7.06
CA ALA A 838 24.74 -0.63 8.01
C ALA A 838 25.37 0.52 8.82
N GLU A 839 25.71 1.63 8.15
CA GLU A 839 26.48 2.73 8.75
C GLU A 839 25.59 3.82 9.38
N SER A 840 24.32 3.93 8.97
CA SER A 840 23.43 5.02 9.42
C SER A 840 22.11 4.54 10.04
N GLU A 841 21.29 3.78 9.30
CA GLU A 841 19.91 3.48 9.78
C GLU A 841 19.88 2.51 10.96
N LEU A 842 20.61 1.40 10.90
CA LEU A 842 20.63 0.42 11.99
C LEU A 842 21.21 1.00 13.30
N PRO A 843 22.33 1.75 13.29
CA PRO A 843 22.81 2.45 14.48
C PRO A 843 21.79 3.47 15.04
N ASP A 844 21.12 4.26 14.18
CA ASP A 844 20.09 5.24 14.61
C ASP A 844 18.88 4.55 15.24
N TYR A 845 18.39 3.44 14.66
CA TYR A 845 17.30 2.68 15.26
C TYR A 845 17.69 2.11 16.64
N LYS A 846 18.89 1.54 16.78
CA LYS A 846 19.39 1.03 18.07
C LYS A 846 19.53 2.15 19.11
N GLU A 847 20.03 3.32 18.72
CA GLU A 847 20.12 4.47 19.63
C GLU A 847 18.74 4.99 20.05
N ARG A 848 17.79 5.09 19.11
CA ARG A 848 16.42 5.52 19.41
C ARG A 848 15.65 4.52 20.27
N MET A 849 15.90 3.22 20.11
CA MET A 849 15.34 2.20 21.00
C MET A 849 15.79 2.42 22.44
N GLU A 850 17.09 2.59 22.68
CA GLU A 850 17.61 2.82 24.03
C GLU A 850 17.08 4.13 24.64
N ARG A 851 16.93 5.19 23.83
CA ARG A 851 16.30 6.44 24.27
C ARG A 851 14.81 6.28 24.61
N ALA A 852 14.02 5.64 23.74
CA ALA A 852 12.59 5.42 23.96
C ALA A 852 12.34 4.55 25.21
N LYS A 853 13.19 3.53 25.41
CA LYS A 853 13.19 2.69 26.60
C LYS A 853 13.48 3.51 27.86
N ALA A 854 14.53 4.33 27.85
CA ALA A 854 14.86 5.20 28.99
C ALA A 854 13.73 6.20 29.32
N GLN A 855 13.11 6.79 28.30
CA GLN A 855 11.97 7.71 28.47
C GLN A 855 10.71 7.01 28.99
N ALA A 856 10.42 5.79 28.51
CA ALA A 856 9.31 4.98 29.04
C ALA A 856 9.53 4.63 30.52
N GLU A 857 10.76 4.29 30.92
CA GLU A 857 11.10 4.06 32.33
C GLU A 857 10.88 5.31 33.19
N GLU A 858 11.31 6.48 32.71
CA GLU A 858 11.16 7.74 33.43
C GLU A 858 9.68 8.13 33.58
N GLU A 859 8.88 8.02 32.52
CA GLU A 859 7.45 8.31 32.53
C GLU A 859 6.69 7.33 33.45
N PHE A 860 7.06 6.04 33.44
CA PHE A 860 6.47 5.04 34.33
C PHE A 860 6.72 5.38 35.81
N LYS A 861 7.95 5.78 36.17
CA LYS A 861 8.28 6.20 37.54
C LYS A 861 7.52 7.48 37.93
N SER A 862 7.64 8.53 37.12
CA SER A 862 7.18 9.88 37.45
C SER A 862 5.67 10.08 37.31
N HIS A 863 5.04 9.54 36.28
CA HIS A 863 3.63 9.79 35.97
C HIS A 863 2.68 8.68 36.42
N PHE A 864 3.13 7.44 36.50
CA PHE A 864 2.29 6.33 36.97
C PHE A 864 2.52 6.04 38.47
N VAL A 865 3.74 5.66 38.86
CA VAL A 865 4.02 5.23 40.25
C VAL A 865 3.82 6.35 41.27
N HIS A 866 4.43 7.52 41.05
CA HIS A 866 4.31 8.63 42.01
C HIS A 866 2.87 9.17 42.14
N LYS A 867 2.14 9.36 41.03
CA LYS A 867 0.75 9.87 41.08
C LYS A 867 -0.24 8.88 41.71
N LEU A 868 -0.06 7.59 41.45
CA LEU A 868 -0.86 6.54 42.07
C LEU A 868 -0.63 6.50 43.58
N LYS A 869 0.65 6.56 44.01
CA LYS A 869 1.02 6.64 45.43
C LYS A 869 0.45 7.88 46.11
N GLU A 870 0.59 9.05 45.50
CA GLU A 870 0.05 10.32 46.00
C GLU A 870 -1.48 10.20 46.20
N SER A 871 -2.20 9.67 45.21
CA SER A 871 -3.65 9.51 45.28
C SER A 871 -4.08 8.53 46.38
N ILE A 872 -3.33 7.44 46.61
CA ILE A 872 -3.55 6.51 47.72
C ILE A 872 -3.33 7.21 49.07
N GLU A 873 -2.27 8.01 49.22
CA GLU A 873 -1.99 8.74 50.46
C GLU A 873 -3.00 9.84 50.77
N GLU A 874 -3.47 10.55 49.74
CA GLU A 874 -4.56 11.52 49.88
C GLU A 874 -5.87 10.86 50.34
N ALA A 875 -6.20 9.69 49.78
CA ALA A 875 -7.36 8.90 50.22
C ALA A 875 -7.28 8.57 51.71
N LYS A 876 -6.13 8.09 52.19
CA LYS A 876 -5.86 7.85 53.62
C LYS A 876 -5.98 9.13 54.44
N GLY A 877 -5.61 10.28 53.88
CA GLY A 877 -5.80 11.61 54.48
C GLY A 877 -7.28 11.92 54.76
N VAL A 878 -8.18 11.68 53.81
CA VAL A 878 -9.62 11.91 53.96
C VAL A 878 -10.20 11.13 55.15
N PHE A 879 -9.84 9.85 55.29
CA PHE A 879 -10.27 9.03 56.43
C PHE A 879 -9.73 9.53 57.78
N ARG A 880 -8.48 10.02 57.82
CA ARG A 880 -7.90 10.62 59.03
C ARG A 880 -8.66 11.88 59.45
N GLU A 881 -8.99 12.76 58.50
CA GLU A 881 -9.78 13.97 58.77
C GLU A 881 -11.20 13.65 59.23
N LEU A 882 -11.86 12.68 58.58
CA LEU A 882 -13.20 12.25 58.94
C LEU A 882 -13.24 11.67 60.36
N ASN A 883 -12.30 10.79 60.70
CA ASN A 883 -12.18 10.24 62.05
C ASN A 883 -11.81 11.29 63.11
N ALA A 884 -11.10 12.35 62.73
CA ALA A 884 -10.85 13.48 63.63
C ALA A 884 -12.15 14.23 63.95
N ALA A 885 -13.04 14.41 62.97
CA ALA A 885 -14.34 15.08 63.16
C ALA A 885 -15.34 14.24 63.98
N LEU A 886 -15.19 12.92 64.01
CA LEU A 886 -16.04 11.99 64.79
C LEU A 886 -15.54 11.77 66.23
N ARG A 887 -14.33 12.23 66.56
CA ARG A 887 -13.70 11.97 67.86
C ARG A 887 -14.49 12.63 69.00
N GLY A 888 -14.93 11.82 69.96
CA GLY A 888 -15.61 12.28 71.19
C GLY A 888 -17.12 12.50 71.06
N ILE A 889 -17.74 12.05 69.96
CA ILE A 889 -19.19 12.10 69.77
C ILE A 889 -19.77 10.71 69.97
N LYS A 890 -20.75 10.61 70.87
CA LYS A 890 -21.55 9.42 71.10
C LYS A 890 -22.92 9.57 70.45
N PHE A 891 -23.39 8.49 69.83
CA PHE A 891 -24.74 8.39 69.25
C PHE A 891 -25.49 7.31 70.05
N GLY A 892 -26.27 7.72 71.05
CA GLY A 892 -26.69 6.81 72.13
C GLY A 892 -25.46 6.37 72.94
N GLU A 893 -25.23 5.06 73.03
CA GLU A 893 -24.06 4.46 73.70
C GLU A 893 -22.89 4.17 72.74
N ASP A 894 -23.06 4.38 71.43
CA ASP A 894 -22.10 3.94 70.41
C ASP A 894 -21.19 5.10 69.91
N GLU A 895 -19.92 4.79 69.63
CA GLU A 895 -18.99 5.65 68.87
C GLU A 895 -18.61 5.00 67.54
N TYR A 896 -18.40 5.80 66.49
CA TYR A 896 -18.10 5.30 65.14
C TYR A 896 -16.72 5.75 64.64
N ARG A 897 -15.98 4.83 64.01
CA ARG A 897 -14.68 5.07 63.39
C ARG A 897 -14.58 4.40 62.03
N PHE A 898 -14.11 5.11 61.01
CA PHE A 898 -13.85 4.56 59.68
C PHE A 898 -12.47 3.91 59.63
N ARG A 899 -12.40 2.69 59.12
CA ARG A 899 -11.15 1.92 58.95
C ARG A 899 -10.86 1.70 57.48
N TYR A 900 -9.58 1.70 57.14
CA TYR A 900 -9.07 1.31 55.83
C TYR A 900 -7.90 0.34 55.99
N GLU A 901 -7.73 -0.58 55.05
CA GLU A 901 -6.58 -1.50 54.96
C GLU A 901 -6.12 -1.63 53.50
N ASN A 902 -4.90 -2.14 53.27
CA ASN A 902 -4.43 -2.42 51.91
C ASN A 902 -5.17 -3.63 51.35
N ALA A 903 -5.64 -3.54 50.12
CA ALA A 903 -6.35 -4.63 49.45
C ALA A 903 -5.41 -5.82 49.18
N PRO A 904 -5.72 -7.05 49.65
CA PRO A 904 -4.86 -8.22 49.47
C PRO A 904 -4.55 -8.55 48.01
N GLU A 905 -5.53 -8.32 47.12
CA GLU A 905 -5.43 -8.55 45.68
C GLU A 905 -4.38 -7.67 44.99
N TYR A 906 -4.06 -6.49 45.55
CA TYR A 906 -3.11 -5.53 44.97
C TYR A 906 -1.77 -5.48 45.69
N LYS A 907 -1.50 -6.43 46.60
CA LYS A 907 -0.29 -6.44 47.44
C LYS A 907 1.00 -6.39 46.61
N LYS A 908 1.10 -7.20 45.54
CA LYS A 908 2.29 -7.24 44.67
C LYS A 908 2.55 -5.91 43.96
N TYR A 909 1.49 -5.19 43.57
CA TYR A 909 1.57 -3.88 42.94
C TYR A 909 1.95 -2.79 43.93
N LEU A 910 1.45 -2.85 45.17
CA LEU A 910 1.87 -1.95 46.25
C LEU A 910 3.35 -2.14 46.60
N GLU A 911 3.81 -3.40 46.65
CA GLU A 911 5.23 -3.72 46.86
C GLU A 911 6.11 -3.18 45.72
N LEU A 912 5.66 -3.28 44.46
CA LEU A 912 6.35 -2.67 43.32
C LEU A 912 6.43 -1.14 43.44
N ILE A 913 5.31 -0.48 43.76
CA ILE A 913 5.26 0.98 43.95
C ILE A 913 6.23 1.43 45.04
N ASP A 914 6.29 0.71 46.15
CA ASP A 914 7.19 1.02 47.27
C ASP A 914 8.66 0.75 46.97
N GLU A 915 8.98 -0.29 46.19
CA GLU A 915 10.37 -0.58 45.79
C GLU A 915 10.86 0.37 44.69
N VAL A 916 10.00 0.77 43.75
CA VAL A 916 10.33 1.73 42.69
C VAL A 916 10.55 3.15 43.27
N ASP A 917 9.76 3.55 44.27
CA ASP A 917 9.91 4.84 44.95
C ASP A 917 11.20 4.94 45.79
N LYS A 918 11.78 3.80 46.20
CA LYS A 918 13.06 3.74 46.92
C LYS A 918 14.28 3.85 46.01
N LEU A 919 14.12 3.76 44.69
CA LEU A 919 15.22 3.84 43.75
C LEU A 919 15.68 5.29 43.55
N THR A 920 16.99 5.52 43.67
CA THR A 920 17.60 6.81 43.32
C THR A 920 17.45 7.08 41.82
N PRO A 921 17.06 8.30 41.39
CA PRO A 921 17.03 8.66 39.99
C PRO A 921 18.42 8.50 39.36
N GLY A 922 18.53 7.66 38.32
CA GLY A 922 19.73 7.54 37.48
C GLY A 922 20.69 6.37 37.76
N GLU A 923 20.56 5.63 38.86
CA GLU A 923 21.53 4.56 39.21
C GLU A 923 21.08 3.14 38.83
N THR A 924 19.80 2.92 38.47
CA THR A 924 19.32 1.58 38.08
C THR A 924 18.15 1.68 37.09
N SER A 925 18.34 1.08 35.90
CA SER A 925 17.28 0.91 34.90
C SER A 925 16.26 -0.12 35.41
N LEU A 926 14.97 0.18 35.24
CA LEU A 926 13.89 -0.75 35.60
C LEU A 926 13.94 -2.03 34.75
N PHE A 927 14.48 -1.95 33.54
CA PHE A 927 14.55 -3.06 32.59
C PHE A 927 15.87 -3.86 32.62
N SER A 928 16.86 -3.46 33.44
CA SER A 928 18.12 -4.21 33.60
C SER A 928 18.56 -4.29 35.06
N GLY A 929 18.46 -5.48 35.66
CA GLY A 929 18.95 -5.76 37.01
C GLY A 929 18.00 -6.65 37.84
N VAL A 930 18.34 -6.80 39.12
CA VAL A 930 17.68 -7.66 40.13
C VAL A 930 16.18 -7.33 40.32
N LEU A 931 15.79 -6.08 40.13
CA LEU A 931 14.40 -5.62 40.22
C LEU A 931 13.52 -6.19 39.09
N ARG A 932 14.06 -6.25 37.86
CA ARG A 932 13.34 -6.88 36.74
C ARG A 932 13.17 -8.36 36.99
N GLU A 933 14.16 -9.07 37.53
CA GLU A 933 14.01 -10.49 37.86
C GLU A 933 12.96 -10.73 38.96
N LYS A 934 12.93 -9.87 39.99
CA LYS A 934 12.00 -9.99 41.13
C LYS A 934 10.54 -9.67 40.75
N PHE A 935 10.32 -8.71 39.86
CA PHE A 935 8.99 -8.24 39.46
C PHE A 935 8.67 -8.48 37.98
N ARG A 936 9.38 -9.43 37.34
CA ARG A 936 9.25 -9.71 35.90
C ARG A 936 7.82 -9.97 35.50
N GLU A 937 7.16 -10.89 36.21
CA GLU A 937 5.78 -11.28 35.93
C GLU A 937 4.81 -10.10 36.05
N VAL A 938 4.98 -9.25 37.06
CA VAL A 938 4.10 -8.10 37.31
C VAL A 938 4.32 -6.98 36.29
N MET A 939 5.58 -6.74 35.92
CA MET A 939 5.94 -5.74 34.91
C MET A 939 5.52 -6.21 33.51
N ASP A 940 5.78 -7.46 33.16
CA ASP A 940 5.37 -8.05 31.88
C ASP A 940 3.82 -8.07 31.79
N GLU A 941 3.10 -8.42 32.86
CA GLU A 941 1.61 -8.35 32.91
C GLU A 941 1.09 -6.91 32.77
N MET A 942 1.75 -5.92 33.41
CA MET A 942 1.40 -4.51 33.25
C MET A 942 1.68 -4.00 31.83
N PHE A 943 2.83 -4.33 31.25
CA PHE A 943 3.24 -3.87 29.92
C PHE A 943 2.48 -4.57 28.79
N GLU A 944 2.23 -5.88 28.88
CA GLU A 944 1.33 -6.58 27.95
C GLU A 944 -0.08 -5.99 28.04
N GLY A 945 -0.57 -5.71 29.25
CA GLY A 945 -1.84 -5.01 29.46
C GLY A 945 -1.87 -3.59 28.86
N PHE A 946 -0.74 -2.87 28.84
CA PHE A 946 -0.60 -1.55 28.21
C PHE A 946 -0.55 -1.64 26.67
N LEU A 947 0.02 -2.70 26.10
CA LEU A 947 0.28 -2.85 24.67
C LEU A 947 -0.90 -3.44 23.87
N HIS A 948 -1.73 -4.28 24.49
CA HIS A 948 -2.89 -4.88 23.81
C HIS A 948 -4.08 -3.90 23.75
N ARG A 949 -4.63 -3.67 22.54
CA ARG A 949 -5.76 -2.74 22.30
C ARG A 949 -7.13 -3.42 22.29
N ASP A 950 -7.27 -4.53 23.01
CA ASP A 950 -8.53 -5.26 23.15
C ASP A 950 -9.38 -4.73 24.32
N LYS A 951 -10.69 -4.99 24.31
CA LYS A 951 -11.61 -4.54 25.37
C LYS A 951 -11.18 -5.00 26.77
N GLU A 952 -10.59 -6.18 26.88
CA GLU A 952 -10.12 -6.77 28.15
C GLU A 952 -8.92 -6.01 28.72
N ALA A 953 -8.01 -5.54 27.86
CA ALA A 953 -6.87 -4.72 28.27
C ALA A 953 -7.33 -3.34 28.79
N GLY A 954 -8.32 -2.71 28.14
CA GLY A 954 -8.88 -1.43 28.64
C GLY A 954 -9.53 -1.53 30.03
N GLU A 955 -10.24 -2.64 30.31
CA GLU A 955 -10.83 -2.89 31.64
C GLU A 955 -9.75 -3.18 32.70
N PHE A 956 -8.70 -3.93 32.33
CA PHE A 956 -7.55 -4.20 33.17
C PHE A 956 -6.78 -2.91 33.55
N LEU A 957 -6.56 -2.03 32.56
CA LEU A 957 -5.91 -0.73 32.76
C LEU A 957 -6.73 0.22 33.63
N ASN A 958 -8.05 0.27 33.44
CA ASN A 958 -8.93 1.06 34.30
C ASN A 958 -8.93 0.55 35.75
N ARG A 959 -8.80 -0.76 35.95
CA ARG A 959 -8.73 -1.37 37.29
C ARG A 959 -7.42 -1.01 38.01
N LEU A 960 -6.29 -1.00 37.29
CA LEU A 960 -4.96 -0.69 37.84
C LEU A 960 -4.71 0.82 38.03
N THR A 961 -5.38 1.69 37.28
CA THR A 961 -5.23 3.15 37.43
C THR A 961 -6.12 3.73 38.52
N ASP A 962 -7.19 3.04 38.93
CA ASP A 962 -8.07 3.50 40.00
C ASP A 962 -7.48 3.19 41.39
N TYR A 963 -6.91 4.22 42.01
CA TYR A 963 -6.31 4.16 43.35
C TYR A 963 -7.28 3.63 44.44
N ARG A 964 -8.60 3.76 44.24
CA ARG A 964 -9.59 3.36 45.25
C ARG A 964 -9.64 1.84 45.44
N ASN A 965 -9.23 1.07 44.42
CA ASN A 965 -9.18 -0.39 44.46
C ASN A 965 -8.03 -0.94 45.31
N TYR A 966 -7.02 -0.12 45.61
CA TYR A 966 -5.84 -0.50 46.39
C TYR A 966 -6.12 -0.55 47.90
N LEU A 967 -7.30 -0.09 48.34
CA LEU A 967 -7.72 -0.08 49.74
C LEU A 967 -9.05 -0.82 49.94
N THR A 968 -9.22 -1.44 51.10
CA THR A 968 -10.50 -1.98 51.61
C THR A 968 -11.02 -1.06 52.72
N TYR A 969 -12.34 -0.96 52.85
CA TYR A 969 -13.00 0.01 53.74
C TYR A 969 -14.00 -0.67 54.68
N ASP A 970 -14.06 -0.23 55.94
CA ASP A 970 -15.06 -0.69 56.92
C ASP A 970 -15.39 0.40 57.95
N ILE A 971 -16.43 0.20 58.75
CA ILE A 971 -16.81 1.08 59.88
C ILE A 971 -16.75 0.26 61.16
N GLU A 972 -15.94 0.70 62.11
CA GLU A 972 -15.83 0.17 63.46
C GLU A 972 -16.82 0.91 64.37
N ILE A 973 -17.60 0.14 65.13
CA ILE A 973 -18.60 0.61 66.09
C ILE A 973 -18.12 0.21 67.49
N LEU A 974 -17.83 1.19 68.33
CA LEU A 974 -17.50 0.99 69.74
C LEU A 974 -18.76 1.14 70.58
N HIS A 975 -19.18 0.08 71.26
CA HIS A 975 -20.35 0.07 72.12
C HIS A 975 -20.02 0.57 73.53
N GLY A 976 -21.01 1.06 74.27
CA GLY A 976 -20.85 1.59 75.63
C GLY A 976 -20.32 0.59 76.66
N ASP A 977 -20.41 -0.72 76.37
CA ASP A 977 -19.85 -1.82 77.17
C ASP A 977 -18.35 -2.07 76.91
N GLY A 978 -17.73 -1.30 76.01
CA GLY A 978 -16.32 -1.42 75.63
C GLY A 978 -16.05 -2.45 74.53
N THR A 979 -17.08 -3.10 73.98
CA THR A 979 -16.91 -4.03 72.85
C THR A 979 -16.85 -3.29 71.51
N THR A 980 -16.12 -3.85 70.54
CA THR A 980 -15.98 -3.31 69.19
C THR A 980 -16.58 -4.25 68.16
N SER A 981 -17.41 -3.74 67.26
CA SER A 981 -17.97 -4.49 66.16
C SER A 981 -17.65 -3.83 64.82
N HIS A 982 -17.60 -4.63 63.74
CA HIS A 982 -17.40 -4.13 62.38
C HIS A 982 -18.73 -4.13 61.64
N TYR A 983 -19.03 -3.05 60.93
CA TYR A 983 -20.28 -2.91 60.19
C TYR A 983 -20.45 -4.06 59.17
N SER A 984 -19.37 -4.45 58.48
CA SER A 984 -19.35 -5.61 57.57
C SER A 984 -19.82 -6.94 58.20
N LYS A 985 -19.67 -7.11 59.52
CA LYS A 985 -20.06 -8.31 60.28
C LYS A 985 -21.41 -8.20 60.98
N VAL A 986 -21.87 -6.99 61.27
CA VAL A 986 -23.13 -6.71 62.00
C VAL A 986 -24.31 -6.49 61.04
N TYR A 987 -24.00 -6.14 59.79
CA TYR A 987 -24.98 -5.97 58.72
C TYR A 987 -25.79 -7.27 58.49
N GLY A 988 -27.07 -7.25 58.83
CA GLY A 988 -27.99 -8.38 58.72
C GLY A 988 -28.44 -9.03 60.04
N LEU A 989 -27.80 -8.71 61.18
CA LEU A 989 -28.11 -9.31 62.50
C LEU A 989 -28.91 -8.40 63.45
N LYS A 990 -28.91 -7.08 63.25
CA LYS A 990 -29.57 -6.09 64.13
C LYS A 990 -30.72 -5.32 63.44
N SER A 991 -31.64 -4.77 64.25
CA SER A 991 -32.87 -4.08 63.78
C SER A 991 -32.58 -2.93 62.82
N GLY A 992 -33.45 -2.71 61.83
CA GLY A 992 -33.23 -1.83 60.67
C GLY A 992 -33.00 -0.33 60.95
N GLY A 993 -33.05 0.10 62.20
CA GLY A 993 -32.65 1.45 62.64
C GLY A 993 -31.17 1.58 63.02
N GLU A 994 -30.57 0.53 63.57
CA GLU A 994 -29.16 0.55 64.02
C GLU A 994 -28.18 0.57 62.85
N THR A 995 -28.58 -0.01 61.73
CA THR A 995 -27.78 -0.11 60.50
C THR A 995 -27.73 1.20 59.70
N GLN A 996 -28.59 2.19 59.98
CA GLN A 996 -28.59 3.46 59.25
C GLN A 996 -27.78 4.57 59.92
N THR A 997 -27.64 4.54 61.25
CA THR A 997 -26.94 5.56 62.03
C THR A 997 -25.53 5.87 61.49
N PRO A 998 -24.66 4.89 61.19
CA PRO A 998 -23.29 5.16 60.72
C PRO A 998 -23.24 6.02 59.45
N PHE A 999 -24.19 5.85 58.53
CA PHE A 999 -24.22 6.62 57.28
C PHE A 999 -24.66 8.06 57.48
N TYR A 1000 -25.64 8.31 58.36
CA TYR A 1000 -26.02 9.69 58.70
C TYR A 1000 -24.88 10.40 59.42
N VAL A 1001 -24.18 9.70 60.31
CA VAL A 1001 -22.98 10.19 60.99
C VAL A 1001 -21.90 10.58 59.97
N ALA A 1002 -21.68 9.72 58.97
CA ALA A 1002 -20.75 9.97 57.89
C ALA A 1002 -21.14 11.18 57.04
N ILE A 1003 -22.41 11.29 56.63
CA ILE A 1003 -22.91 12.42 55.83
C ILE A 1003 -22.71 13.73 56.60
N VAL A 1004 -23.10 13.78 57.87
CA VAL A 1004 -22.91 14.97 58.70
C VAL A 1004 -21.42 15.31 58.84
N ALA A 1005 -20.56 14.32 59.09
CA ALA A 1005 -19.11 14.54 59.15
C ALA A 1005 -18.54 15.09 57.83
N SER A 1006 -19.00 14.59 56.68
CA SER A 1006 -18.63 15.09 55.36
C SER A 1006 -19.05 16.55 55.16
N PHE A 1007 -20.25 16.97 55.61
CA PHE A 1007 -20.65 18.38 55.57
C PHE A 1007 -19.87 19.26 56.54
N VAL A 1008 -19.51 18.73 57.72
CA VAL A 1008 -18.67 19.45 58.70
C VAL A 1008 -17.28 19.75 58.10
N GLN A 1009 -16.68 18.78 57.39
CA GLN A 1009 -15.42 18.97 56.67
C GLN A 1009 -15.60 19.97 55.51
N LEU A 1010 -16.65 19.79 54.70
CA LEU A 1010 -16.90 20.60 53.52
C LEU A 1010 -17.17 22.08 53.85
N TYR A 1011 -17.91 22.34 54.92
CA TYR A 1011 -18.16 23.69 55.44
C TYR A 1011 -17.02 24.24 56.31
N ARG A 1012 -15.93 23.46 56.50
CA ARG A 1012 -14.73 23.86 57.22
C ARG A 1012 -15.03 24.45 58.60
N ILE A 1013 -15.98 23.86 59.33
CA ILE A 1013 -16.52 24.44 60.58
C ILE A 1013 -15.41 24.71 61.60
N HIS A 1014 -14.43 23.80 61.66
CA HIS A 1014 -13.27 23.87 62.55
C HIS A 1014 -12.28 25.00 62.24
N ARG A 1015 -12.33 25.59 61.04
CA ARG A 1015 -11.45 26.71 60.64
C ARG A 1015 -12.05 28.09 60.97
N GLY A 1016 -13.30 28.16 61.43
CA GLY A 1016 -13.97 29.41 61.81
C GLY A 1016 -14.48 30.27 60.64
N ASP A 1017 -14.53 29.72 59.43
CA ASP A 1017 -15.02 30.41 58.23
C ASP A 1017 -16.55 30.67 58.31
N SER A 1018 -17.00 31.85 57.88
CA SER A 1018 -18.44 32.17 57.74
C SER A 1018 -18.99 31.53 56.46
N THR A 1019 -19.37 30.26 56.56
CA THR A 1019 -20.00 29.49 55.48
C THR A 1019 -21.49 29.28 55.73
N ILE A 1020 -22.21 28.82 54.71
CA ILE A 1020 -23.52 28.19 54.89
C ILE A 1020 -23.38 26.97 55.82
N ARG A 1021 -24.46 26.65 56.53
CA ARG A 1021 -24.56 25.50 57.45
C ARG A 1021 -25.75 24.58 57.14
N LEU A 1022 -26.36 24.77 55.98
CA LEU A 1022 -27.62 24.16 55.59
C LEU A 1022 -27.48 22.66 55.31
N MET A 1023 -28.44 21.86 55.77
CA MET A 1023 -28.62 20.47 55.36
C MET A 1023 -30.09 20.24 55.07
N LEU A 1024 -30.40 19.54 53.98
CA LEU A 1024 -31.78 19.22 53.59
C LEU A 1024 -31.99 17.72 53.67
N PHE A 1025 -33.08 17.32 54.32
CA PHE A 1025 -33.44 15.94 54.54
C PHE A 1025 -34.90 15.73 54.15
N ASP A 1026 -35.16 14.91 53.13
CA ASP A 1026 -36.50 14.51 52.71
C ASP A 1026 -36.77 13.08 53.19
N GLU A 1027 -37.87 12.88 53.93
CA GLU A 1027 -38.24 11.58 54.50
C GLU A 1027 -37.12 10.89 55.32
N ALA A 1028 -36.26 11.68 55.96
CA ALA A 1028 -35.16 11.16 56.77
C ALA A 1028 -35.65 10.58 58.11
N PHE A 1029 -34.79 9.82 58.78
CA PHE A 1029 -35.04 9.20 60.10
C PHE A 1029 -36.16 8.16 60.12
N ASN A 1030 -36.63 7.71 58.94
CA ASN A 1030 -37.80 6.87 58.80
C ASN A 1030 -37.74 5.51 59.52
N ARG A 1031 -36.55 4.99 59.82
CA ARG A 1031 -36.31 3.69 60.48
C ARG A 1031 -35.56 3.80 61.80
N MET A 1032 -35.30 5.01 62.32
CA MET A 1032 -34.58 5.21 63.57
C MET A 1032 -35.51 5.32 64.77
N ASP A 1033 -35.00 4.93 65.94
CA ASP A 1033 -35.62 5.11 67.25
C ASP A 1033 -35.43 6.54 67.79
N ALA A 1034 -36.30 6.94 68.73
CA ALA A 1034 -36.38 8.32 69.23
C ALA A 1034 -35.04 8.85 69.77
N ASP A 1035 -34.32 8.05 70.57
CA ASP A 1035 -33.05 8.42 71.20
C ASP A 1035 -31.95 8.71 70.16
N ARG A 1036 -31.95 7.96 69.04
CA ARG A 1036 -30.99 8.15 67.95
C ARG A 1036 -31.32 9.33 67.06
N VAL A 1037 -32.61 9.60 66.83
CA VAL A 1037 -33.06 10.81 66.12
C VAL A 1037 -32.67 12.05 66.92
N GLU A 1038 -32.93 12.05 68.23
CA GLU A 1038 -32.50 13.12 69.13
C GLU A 1038 -30.98 13.30 69.09
N SER A 1039 -30.22 12.22 69.24
CA SER A 1039 -28.75 12.25 69.22
C SER A 1039 -28.22 12.83 67.90
N SER A 1040 -28.83 12.47 66.77
CA SER A 1040 -28.45 12.96 65.43
C SER A 1040 -28.74 14.45 65.26
N ILE A 1041 -29.90 14.93 65.71
CA ILE A 1041 -30.25 16.36 65.66
C ILE A 1041 -29.36 17.16 66.60
N ARG A 1042 -29.13 16.66 67.82
CA ARG A 1042 -28.22 17.26 68.80
C ARG A 1042 -26.80 17.35 68.25
N PHE A 1043 -26.35 16.32 67.53
CA PHE A 1043 -25.05 16.31 66.85
C PHE A 1043 -24.94 17.40 65.78
N MET A 1044 -25.97 17.55 64.93
CA MET A 1044 -26.00 18.61 63.94
C MET A 1044 -25.97 20.00 64.60
N LYS A 1045 -26.76 20.19 65.65
CA LYS A 1045 -26.79 21.43 66.44
C LYS A 1045 -25.46 21.73 67.13
N PHE A 1046 -24.78 20.72 67.66
CA PHE A 1046 -23.46 20.88 68.29
C PHE A 1046 -22.44 21.53 67.35
N TYR A 1047 -22.49 21.17 66.06
CA TYR A 1047 -21.66 21.76 65.01
C TYR A 1047 -22.25 23.01 64.35
N GLY A 1048 -23.37 23.53 64.85
CA GLY A 1048 -24.03 24.73 64.32
C GLY A 1048 -24.60 24.53 62.92
N LEU A 1049 -24.96 23.28 62.56
CA LEU A 1049 -25.63 22.96 61.31
C LEU A 1049 -27.12 23.38 61.37
N GLN A 1050 -27.66 23.75 60.22
CA GLN A 1050 -29.05 24.14 60.01
C GLN A 1050 -29.77 23.06 59.21
N PRO A 1051 -30.30 22.01 59.86
CA PRO A 1051 -31.07 20.97 59.17
C PRO A 1051 -32.50 21.44 58.90
N ILE A 1052 -32.98 21.25 57.67
CA ILE A 1052 -34.39 21.33 57.29
C ILE A 1052 -34.87 19.91 57.00
N ILE A 1053 -35.77 19.42 57.83
CA ILE A 1053 -36.20 18.03 57.84
C ILE A 1053 -37.68 17.96 57.44
N ALA A 1054 -37.97 17.32 56.31
CA ALA A 1054 -39.34 17.06 55.88
C ALA A 1054 -39.76 15.63 56.26
N VAL A 1055 -40.83 15.51 57.04
CA VAL A 1055 -41.42 14.21 57.45
C VAL A 1055 -42.95 14.25 57.39
N PRO A 1056 -43.63 13.10 57.33
CA PRO A 1056 -45.09 13.05 57.45
C PRO A 1056 -45.57 13.32 58.89
N SER A 1057 -46.86 13.63 59.03
CA SER A 1057 -47.50 14.07 60.28
C SER A 1057 -47.39 13.06 61.44
N ASP A 1058 -47.26 11.76 61.15
CA ASP A 1058 -47.15 10.67 62.12
C ASP A 1058 -45.83 10.69 62.92
N LYS A 1059 -44.79 11.36 62.41
CA LYS A 1059 -43.45 11.42 63.03
C LYS A 1059 -43.13 12.77 63.67
N LEU A 1060 -44.11 13.67 63.72
CA LEU A 1060 -43.97 15.00 64.30
C LEU A 1060 -43.43 14.95 65.73
N ALA A 1061 -43.96 14.06 66.57
CA ALA A 1061 -43.60 13.96 67.98
C ALA A 1061 -42.11 13.60 68.23
N LEU A 1062 -41.43 12.97 67.26
CA LEU A 1062 -40.03 12.57 67.39
C LEU A 1062 -39.04 13.71 67.12
N ILE A 1063 -39.43 14.70 66.30
CA ILE A 1063 -38.52 15.74 65.79
C ILE A 1063 -38.88 17.12 66.32
N ALA A 1064 -40.18 17.44 66.42
CA ALA A 1064 -40.67 18.76 66.81
C ALA A 1064 -40.09 19.31 68.13
N PRO A 1065 -39.85 18.50 69.19
CA PRO A 1065 -39.24 19.00 70.43
C PRO A 1065 -37.79 19.44 70.29
N HIS A 1066 -37.08 18.95 69.27
CA HIS A 1066 -35.63 19.11 69.13
C HIS A 1066 -35.24 20.13 68.07
N VAL A 1067 -36.18 20.87 67.48
CA VAL A 1067 -35.95 21.88 66.43
C VAL A 1067 -36.47 23.26 66.86
N GLU A 1068 -35.94 24.33 66.28
CA GLU A 1068 -36.31 25.71 66.61
C GLU A 1068 -37.56 26.20 65.86
N THR A 1069 -37.76 25.75 64.62
CA THR A 1069 -38.91 26.16 63.78
C THR A 1069 -39.74 24.94 63.39
N ASN A 1070 -41.05 25.02 63.62
CA ASN A 1070 -42.02 23.96 63.32
C ASN A 1070 -43.06 24.49 62.33
N LEU A 1071 -43.04 23.97 61.10
CA LEU A 1071 -43.88 24.44 60.00
C LEU A 1071 -44.82 23.33 59.51
N LEU A 1072 -46.11 23.63 59.49
CA LEU A 1072 -47.16 22.77 58.97
C LEU A 1072 -47.51 23.19 57.54
N VAL A 1073 -47.26 22.30 56.58
CA VAL A 1073 -47.58 22.50 55.17
C VAL A 1073 -48.97 21.94 54.90
N LEU A 1074 -49.90 22.84 54.60
CA LEU A 1074 -51.30 22.54 54.35
C LEU A 1074 -51.65 22.75 52.88
N ARG A 1075 -52.70 22.04 52.43
CA ARG A 1075 -53.24 22.19 51.09
C ARG A 1075 -54.76 22.37 51.16
N ALA A 1076 -55.25 23.48 50.63
CA ALA A 1076 -56.67 23.74 50.44
C ALA A 1076 -56.98 23.82 48.94
N GLY A 1077 -57.61 22.77 48.40
CA GLY A 1077 -57.92 22.67 46.97
C GLY A 1077 -56.67 22.70 46.08
N ASP A 1078 -56.55 23.76 45.27
CA ASP A 1078 -55.48 23.98 44.30
C ASP A 1078 -54.38 24.94 44.81
N GLN A 1079 -54.37 25.25 46.11
CA GLN A 1079 -53.38 26.09 46.79
C GLN A 1079 -52.73 25.37 47.98
N SER A 1080 -51.41 25.51 48.12
CA SER A 1080 -50.65 25.13 49.31
C SER A 1080 -50.14 26.36 50.04
N PHE A 1081 -50.19 26.33 51.37
CA PHE A 1081 -49.70 27.38 52.26
C PHE A 1081 -48.99 26.77 53.48
N VAL A 1082 -48.21 27.57 54.18
CA VAL A 1082 -47.36 27.11 55.30
C VAL A 1082 -47.68 27.93 56.55
N GLU A 1083 -48.02 27.23 57.63
CA GLU A 1083 -48.33 27.85 58.93
C GLU A 1083 -47.31 27.42 59.98
N GLU A 1084 -46.91 28.35 60.85
CA GLU A 1084 -46.08 28.03 62.00
C GLU A 1084 -46.95 27.50 63.15
N PHE A 1085 -46.49 26.43 63.80
CA PHE A 1085 -47.17 25.86 64.96
C PHE A 1085 -46.21 25.66 66.13
N TYR A 1086 -46.76 25.72 67.34
CA TYR A 1086 -46.01 25.45 68.57
C TYR A 1086 -46.43 24.08 69.12
N TYR A 1087 -45.44 23.24 69.43
CA TYR A 1087 -45.65 21.91 70.00
C TYR A 1087 -45.56 21.96 71.54
N ASP A 1088 -46.65 21.61 72.24
CA ASP A 1088 -46.73 21.69 73.71
C ASP A 1088 -46.47 20.36 74.44
N GLY A 1089 -46.13 19.30 73.72
CA GLY A 1089 -45.82 17.98 74.29
C GLY A 1089 -47.02 17.10 74.62
N SER A 1090 -48.26 17.56 74.42
CA SER A 1090 -49.46 16.72 74.56
C SER A 1090 -49.92 16.12 73.21
N LYS A 1091 -50.61 14.97 73.24
CA LYS A 1091 -51.06 14.27 72.01
C LYS A 1091 -52.13 15.03 71.19
N GLU A 1092 -52.72 16.10 71.72
CA GLU A 1092 -53.79 16.89 71.04
C GLU A 1092 -53.55 18.41 71.03
N GLY A 1093 -52.44 18.92 71.57
CA GLY A 1093 -52.18 20.36 71.73
C GLY A 1093 -51.34 21.00 70.61
N ILE A 1094 -51.90 21.13 69.40
CA ILE A 1094 -51.32 22.02 68.38
C ILE A 1094 -51.93 23.41 68.54
N ARG A 1095 -51.12 24.42 68.86
CA ARG A 1095 -51.55 25.83 68.82
C ARG A 1095 -50.99 26.49 67.55
N LEU A 1096 -51.89 26.93 66.67
CA LEU A 1096 -51.54 27.75 65.52
C LEU A 1096 -51.09 29.14 66.00
N GLY A 1097 -50.02 29.66 65.39
CA GLY A 1097 -49.58 31.04 65.63
C GLY A 1097 -50.66 32.03 65.19
N SER A 1098 -50.96 33.04 66.01
CA SER A 1098 -51.90 34.10 65.64
C SER A 1098 -51.34 34.96 64.50
N ALA A 1099 -52.04 35.02 63.36
CA ALA A 1099 -51.82 36.02 62.34
C ALA A 1099 -52.00 37.43 62.97
N SER A 1100 -50.92 38.22 62.98
CA SER A 1100 -50.97 39.65 63.28
C SER A 1100 -50.72 40.40 61.97
N GLY A 1101 -51.53 41.46 61.77
CA GLY A 1101 -51.71 42.18 60.51
C GLY A 1101 -50.49 42.88 59.94
#